data_AF-A0A2P2I6Q8-F1
#
_entry.id   AF-A0A2P2I6Q8-F1
#
_cell.length_a   1.000
_cell.length_b   1.000
_cell.length_c   1.000
_cell.angle_alpha   90.00
_cell.angle_beta   90.00
_cell.angle_gamma   90.00
#
_symmetry.space_group_name_H-M   'P 1'
#
loop_
_entity.id
_entity.type
_entity.pdbx_description
1 polymer ?
#
loop_
_entity_poly.entity_id
_entity_poly.type
_entity_poly.pdbx_seq_one_letter_code
_entity_poly.pdbx_strand_id
1 'polypeptide(L)'
;PLILLMMRMLITTAAVYVRDEIFWEYPQNSTFNSHRQVWLIGNSTQDGYGFTLTETSKDGSGDRVLTSVRRNFTETPFEKVMVPNSPYTKATRPGEGLEMTVLNPNKGKITFKKTFPLGLIWGHYLDLEWHISRLQERSIVVLQVCVTGTVGLRDAAATLQNLGSVMVTHLPPKAHWVWIFIKGGRTVLESAIINSENSVYIHGSMLLAPEMQKTFSSNLERERWELCQTQEGLGAFCREDDPAPVRPQSPPLPYSDILDNIPVLVTGGNRPQYLYETISTLIASSGLRHNMLEVLLGDTSLSTIKLLELMNVRYTLIPLYGKGNSKLFQYYRAAYQHGADFYQSSPAAIFLDEDIEVSPDFFSLMNQIIPLLVLDPTLYCATAHAGGTSPNLYARKDKIKRAASQVLWGYALTMSFINDALIKWPTNRKYDVLYDLWLYDNVVGNRECVYPEVSRTKHFGAGINTLGYVLERFFLPVKLVKEVGVQISNLHHIQLPNWRRFIISELEKAIPITGNPCDTGFFSNRPNGTYIFYYSLELDDDDMYIIDNYFRIGECLQFWAQNDQGWHDAVSVLRAKPGVDFYLMGVPISSYTRYAKPGYKPWDQHQLSYEEQQKVKVQSMAYFSNIYNSIIVKENNPTYIYDLFRNTTHTDYNKRLS
;
A
#
# COMPACT_ATOMS: atom_id res chain seq x y z
N PRO A 1 2.03 39.92 -37.81
CA PRO A 1 1.25 38.68 -38.10
C PRO A 1 2.12 37.41 -38.17
N LEU A 2 3.20 37.38 -38.98
CA LEU A 2 4.13 36.24 -39.03
C LEU A 2 4.97 36.06 -37.74
N ILE A 3 5.33 37.16 -37.07
CA ILE A 3 6.10 37.13 -35.80
C ILE A 3 5.25 36.58 -34.64
N LEU A 4 3.93 36.80 -34.64
CA LEU A 4 3.00 36.20 -33.68
C LEU A 4 2.76 34.70 -33.94
N LEU A 5 2.92 34.24 -35.19
CA LEU A 5 2.82 32.83 -35.55
C LEU A 5 4.10 32.07 -35.14
N MET A 6 5.27 32.68 -35.32
CA MET A 6 6.55 32.13 -34.84
C MET A 6 6.64 32.10 -33.30
N MET A 7 6.14 33.11 -32.60
CA MET A 7 6.06 33.06 -31.12
C MET A 7 5.03 32.04 -30.60
N ARG A 8 3.97 31.71 -31.37
CA ARG A 8 3.04 30.62 -30.99
C ARG A 8 3.61 29.22 -31.21
N MET A 9 4.55 29.03 -32.15
CA MET A 9 5.22 27.74 -32.36
C MET A 9 6.36 27.48 -31.36
N LEU A 10 6.95 28.52 -30.77
CA LEU A 10 8.02 28.39 -29.76
C LEU A 10 7.51 28.15 -28.33
N ILE A 11 6.19 28.22 -28.08
CA ILE A 11 5.59 28.08 -26.74
C ILE A 11 5.05 26.66 -26.46
N THR A 12 5.06 25.74 -27.44
CA THR A 12 4.38 24.44 -27.30
C THR A 12 5.27 23.25 -26.97
N THR A 13 6.59 23.38 -26.96
CA THR A 13 7.51 22.30 -26.56
C THR A 13 8.72 22.87 -25.83
N ALA A 14 8.84 22.59 -24.53
CA ALA A 14 10.10 22.75 -23.81
C ALA A 14 10.82 21.40 -23.85
N ALA A 15 11.92 21.31 -24.59
CA ALA A 15 12.80 20.16 -24.57
C ALA A 15 14.10 20.58 -23.87
N VAL A 16 14.42 19.96 -22.73
CA VAL A 16 15.71 20.15 -22.08
C VAL A 16 16.66 19.09 -22.65
N TYR A 17 17.68 19.53 -23.38
CA TYR A 17 18.72 18.68 -23.93
C TYR A 17 20.05 19.04 -23.25
N VAL A 18 20.58 18.15 -22.41
CA VAL A 18 21.89 18.33 -21.81
C VAL A 18 22.91 17.55 -22.66
N ARG A 19 23.69 18.27 -23.46
CA ARG A 19 24.89 17.74 -24.14
C ARG A 19 26.06 17.86 -23.17
N ASP A 20 26.47 16.75 -22.56
CA ASP A 20 27.81 16.59 -21.98
C ASP A 20 28.20 15.11 -21.99
N GLU A 21 29.42 14.81 -22.45
CA GLU A 21 29.87 13.49 -22.91
C GLU A 21 30.12 12.43 -21.82
N ILE A 22 29.82 12.72 -20.54
CA ILE A 22 30.06 11.79 -19.42
C ILE A 22 28.74 11.48 -18.72
N PHE A 23 28.17 10.30 -19.01
CA PHE A 23 26.92 9.82 -18.40
C PHE A 23 27.12 8.96 -17.13
N TRP A 24 28.37 8.58 -16.83
CA TRP A 24 28.70 7.57 -15.84
C TRP A 24 29.96 7.95 -15.05
N GLU A 25 29.90 7.92 -13.72
CA GLU A 25 31.07 8.03 -12.83
C GLU A 25 31.55 6.64 -12.40
N TYR A 26 32.87 6.38 -12.51
CA TYR A 26 33.48 5.06 -12.31
C TYR A 26 34.57 5.06 -11.23
N PRO A 27 34.73 3.97 -10.44
CA PRO A 27 35.88 3.78 -9.56
C PRO A 27 37.20 3.58 -10.33
N GLN A 28 38.33 3.94 -9.73
CA GLN A 28 39.64 4.08 -10.41
C GLN A 28 40.31 2.79 -10.94
N ASN A 29 39.68 1.61 -10.88
CA ASN A 29 40.34 0.32 -11.21
C ASN A 29 39.63 -0.54 -12.28
N SER A 30 38.82 0.02 -13.17
CA SER A 30 38.10 -0.75 -14.21
C SER A 30 38.75 -0.68 -15.60
N THR A 31 38.93 -1.85 -16.23
CA THR A 31 39.21 -2.01 -17.66
C THR A 31 37.90 -2.11 -18.44
N PHE A 32 37.69 -1.26 -19.45
CA PHE A 32 36.39 -1.09 -20.12
C PHE A 32 36.35 -1.68 -21.54
N ASN A 33 35.23 -2.30 -21.89
CA ASN A 33 34.84 -2.50 -23.29
C ASN A 33 34.19 -1.22 -23.85
N SER A 34 34.30 -0.99 -25.17
CA SER A 34 33.82 0.22 -25.84
C SER A 34 32.35 0.53 -25.55
N HIS A 35 32.04 1.81 -25.26
CA HIS A 35 30.66 2.29 -25.05
C HIS A 35 29.77 2.04 -26.28
N ARG A 36 28.51 1.66 -26.04
CA ARG A 36 27.51 1.40 -27.09
C ARG A 36 26.51 2.56 -27.12
N GLN A 37 26.46 3.27 -28.24
CA GLN A 37 25.53 4.38 -28.44
C GLN A 37 24.16 3.84 -28.82
N VAL A 38 23.13 4.38 -28.16
CA VAL A 38 21.73 4.01 -28.37
C VAL A 38 20.88 5.25 -28.57
N TRP A 39 19.81 5.10 -29.34
CA TRP A 39 18.77 6.11 -29.54
C TRP A 39 17.53 5.77 -28.73
N LEU A 40 16.99 6.80 -28.09
CA LEU A 40 15.81 6.77 -27.24
C LEU A 40 14.70 7.51 -27.97
N ILE A 41 13.59 6.83 -28.23
CA ILE A 41 12.39 7.45 -28.80
C ILE A 41 11.24 7.21 -27.84
N GLY A 42 10.68 8.28 -27.27
CA GLY A 42 9.57 8.22 -26.35
C GLY A 42 8.40 9.06 -26.83
N ASN A 43 7.17 8.58 -26.65
CA ASN A 43 5.98 9.35 -26.94
C ASN A 43 4.88 9.10 -25.92
N SER A 44 4.07 10.13 -25.66
CA SER A 44 2.87 10.09 -24.84
C SER A 44 1.75 10.84 -25.56
N THR A 45 0.59 10.20 -25.68
CA THR A 45 -0.56 10.67 -26.46
C THR A 45 -1.86 10.44 -25.69
N GLN A 46 -2.97 10.99 -26.16
CA GLN A 46 -4.31 10.69 -25.62
C GLN A 46 -4.71 9.22 -25.79
N ASP A 47 -4.17 8.57 -26.81
CA ASP A 47 -4.53 7.22 -27.21
C ASP A 47 -3.48 6.19 -26.82
N GLY A 48 -2.44 6.58 -26.07
CA GLY A 48 -1.41 5.65 -25.67
C GLY A 48 -0.05 6.24 -25.38
N TYR A 49 0.94 5.36 -25.39
CA TYR A 49 2.34 5.70 -25.23
C TYR A 49 3.21 4.71 -25.97
N GLY A 50 4.44 5.12 -26.23
CA GLY A 50 5.46 4.27 -26.83
C GLY A 50 6.85 4.66 -26.36
N PHE A 51 7.71 3.68 -26.20
CA PHE A 51 9.12 3.86 -25.94
C PHE A 51 9.90 2.82 -26.74
N THR A 52 10.93 3.26 -27.46
CA THR A 52 11.82 2.39 -28.21
C THR A 52 13.27 2.78 -27.94
N LEU A 53 14.10 1.77 -27.71
CA LEU A 53 15.54 1.87 -27.60
C LEU A 53 16.18 1.13 -28.79
N THR A 54 16.92 1.84 -29.64
CA THR A 54 17.65 1.26 -30.77
C THR A 54 19.15 1.43 -30.61
N GLU A 55 19.92 0.44 -31.02
CA GLU A 55 21.39 0.49 -31.10
C GLU A 55 21.78 0.66 -32.56
N THR A 56 22.56 1.71 -32.86
CA THR A 56 23.04 1.93 -34.23
C THR A 56 24.12 0.92 -34.56
N SER A 57 23.91 0.15 -35.63
CA SER A 57 24.91 -0.82 -36.04
C SER A 57 26.12 -0.13 -36.65
N LYS A 58 27.31 -0.51 -36.20
CA LYS A 58 28.59 0.00 -36.73
C LYS A 58 28.92 -0.56 -38.12
N ASP A 59 28.27 -1.63 -38.55
CA ASP A 59 28.54 -2.34 -39.81
C ASP A 59 27.55 -2.02 -40.95
N GLY A 60 26.61 -1.10 -40.73
CA GLY A 60 25.61 -0.72 -41.74
C GLY A 60 24.44 -1.69 -41.91
N SER A 61 24.29 -2.70 -41.05
CA SER A 61 23.16 -3.67 -41.10
C SER A 61 21.80 -3.14 -40.63
N GLY A 62 21.71 -1.83 -40.34
CA GLY A 62 20.51 -1.16 -39.83
C GLY A 62 20.46 -1.08 -38.30
N ASP A 63 19.62 -0.20 -37.77
CA ASP A 63 19.46 -0.03 -36.32
C ASP A 63 18.79 -1.26 -35.69
N ARG A 64 19.41 -1.79 -34.63
CA ARG A 64 18.88 -2.94 -33.87
C ARG A 64 17.98 -2.46 -32.73
N VAL A 65 16.71 -2.84 -32.74
CA VAL A 65 15.79 -2.57 -31.61
C VAL A 65 16.20 -3.44 -30.41
N LEU A 66 16.67 -2.81 -29.33
CA LEU A 66 17.02 -3.49 -28.08
C LEU A 66 15.79 -3.72 -27.20
N THR A 67 14.91 -2.72 -27.14
CA THR A 67 13.67 -2.73 -26.37
C THR A 67 12.62 -1.90 -27.10
N SER A 68 11.37 -2.36 -27.09
CA SER A 68 10.23 -1.52 -27.45
C SER A 68 9.06 -1.82 -26.54
N VAL A 69 8.39 -0.76 -26.10
CA VAL A 69 7.16 -0.79 -25.32
C VAL A 69 6.15 0.07 -26.06
N ARG A 70 4.95 -0.46 -26.30
CA ARG A 70 3.86 0.31 -26.89
C ARG A 70 2.54 -0.13 -26.30
N ARG A 71 1.67 0.84 -26.03
CA ARG A 71 0.26 0.61 -25.72
C ARG A 71 -0.56 1.61 -26.51
N ASN A 72 -1.55 1.11 -27.24
CA ASN A 72 -2.57 1.92 -27.89
C ASN A 72 -3.93 1.56 -27.26
N PHE A 73 -4.76 2.56 -26.98
CA PHE A 73 -6.12 2.40 -26.49
C PHE A 73 -7.08 2.53 -27.68
N THR A 74 -7.67 1.42 -28.13
CA THR A 74 -8.45 1.40 -29.39
C THR A 74 -9.98 1.44 -29.24
N GLU A 75 -10.56 1.21 -28.05
CA GLU A 75 -11.93 1.58 -27.58
C GLU A 75 -12.27 0.85 -26.23
N THR A 76 -13.34 1.29 -25.54
CA THR A 76 -13.96 1.01 -24.18
C THR A 76 -13.64 -0.30 -23.38
N PRO A 77 -13.79 -0.36 -22.01
CA PRO A 77 -14.59 0.46 -21.09
C PRO A 77 -13.82 1.16 -19.96
N PHE A 78 -14.53 2.03 -19.25
CA PHE A 78 -14.13 2.64 -17.99
C PHE A 78 -14.38 1.66 -16.82
N GLU A 79 -13.37 1.31 -16.03
CA GLU A 79 -13.62 0.65 -14.74
C GLU A 79 -14.10 1.71 -13.75
N LYS A 80 -15.40 1.72 -13.46
CA LYS A 80 -15.96 2.55 -12.39
C LYS A 80 -15.40 2.06 -11.05
N VAL A 81 -14.37 2.73 -10.56
CA VAL A 81 -14.05 2.71 -9.13
C VAL A 81 -15.09 3.58 -8.43
N MET A 82 -16.30 3.04 -8.22
CA MET A 82 -17.34 3.76 -7.49
C MET A 82 -16.98 3.82 -6.01
N VAL A 83 -16.93 5.02 -5.46
CA VAL A 83 -17.07 5.22 -4.02
C VAL A 83 -18.49 5.75 -3.81
N PRO A 84 -19.30 5.13 -2.94
CA PRO A 84 -20.60 5.70 -2.57
C PRO A 84 -20.41 7.14 -2.09
N ASN A 85 -21.08 8.09 -2.76
CA ASN A 85 -21.17 9.51 -2.38
C ASN A 85 -19.89 10.38 -2.44
N SER A 86 -18.84 9.99 -3.17
CA SER A 86 -17.69 10.87 -3.43
C SER A 86 -17.72 11.47 -4.85
N PRO A 87 -17.81 12.81 -5.02
CA PRO A 87 -17.72 13.45 -6.33
C PRO A 87 -16.31 13.37 -6.97
N TYR A 88 -15.37 12.66 -6.33
CA TYR A 88 -13.94 12.66 -6.67
C TYR A 88 -13.44 11.35 -7.31
N THR A 89 -14.33 10.40 -7.60
CA THR A 89 -13.97 9.16 -8.30
C THR A 89 -14.23 9.27 -9.80
N LYS A 90 -13.16 9.41 -10.59
CA LYS A 90 -13.22 9.15 -12.02
C LYS A 90 -12.86 7.69 -12.27
N ALA A 91 -13.55 7.07 -13.21
CA ALA A 91 -13.17 5.77 -13.72
C ALA A 91 -11.90 5.90 -14.58
N THR A 92 -10.93 5.01 -14.42
CA THR A 92 -9.72 4.95 -15.26
C THR A 92 -9.76 3.74 -16.16
N ARG A 93 -9.19 3.84 -17.37
CA ARG A 93 -8.98 2.67 -18.22
C ARG A 93 -7.85 1.79 -17.66
N PRO A 94 -7.88 0.46 -17.83
CA PRO A 94 -6.77 -0.39 -17.43
C PRO A 94 -5.43 0.06 -18.04
N GLY A 95 -4.51 0.48 -17.17
CA GLY A 95 -3.19 1.06 -17.50
C GLY A 95 -3.20 2.45 -18.13
N GLU A 96 -4.26 3.24 -17.90
CA GLU A 96 -4.19 4.70 -17.87
C GLU A 96 -3.46 5.15 -16.59
N GLY A 97 -2.71 6.26 -16.64
CA GLY A 97 -1.91 6.74 -15.51
C GLY A 97 -0.49 7.14 -15.89
N LEU A 98 0.48 6.77 -15.05
CA LEU A 98 1.91 6.91 -15.28
C LEU A 98 2.54 5.52 -15.47
N GLU A 99 3.13 5.28 -16.63
CA GLU A 99 3.94 4.09 -16.89
C GLU A 99 5.36 4.32 -16.39
N MET A 100 5.88 3.36 -15.62
CA MET A 100 7.29 3.25 -15.28
C MET A 100 7.89 2.02 -15.93
N THR A 101 8.83 2.23 -16.86
CA THR A 101 9.67 1.18 -17.45
C THR A 101 11.10 1.39 -16.99
N VAL A 102 11.74 0.34 -16.48
CA VAL A 102 13.13 0.38 -16.04
C VAL A 102 13.94 -0.58 -16.88
N LEU A 103 15.11 -0.12 -17.33
CA LEU A 103 16.01 -0.87 -18.19
C LEU A 103 17.35 -1.10 -17.49
N ASN A 104 17.91 -2.29 -17.71
CA ASN A 104 19.27 -2.61 -17.36
C ASN A 104 20.24 -1.65 -18.09
N PRO A 105 21.13 -0.94 -17.38
CA PRO A 105 21.96 0.11 -17.98
C PRO A 105 23.02 -0.42 -18.95
N ASN A 106 23.39 -1.69 -18.84
CA ASN A 106 24.38 -2.32 -19.71
C ASN A 106 23.75 -2.91 -20.96
N LYS A 107 22.57 -3.54 -20.82
CA LYS A 107 21.92 -4.34 -21.86
C LYS A 107 20.78 -3.63 -22.57
N GLY A 108 20.21 -2.57 -21.98
CA GLY A 108 19.04 -1.87 -22.50
C GLY A 108 17.75 -2.72 -22.50
N LYS A 109 17.73 -3.81 -21.72
CA LYS A 109 16.57 -4.71 -21.59
C LYS A 109 15.69 -4.30 -20.41
N ILE A 110 14.38 -4.49 -20.56
CA ILE A 110 13.40 -4.22 -19.49
C ILE A 110 13.65 -5.17 -18.31
N THR A 111 13.77 -4.60 -17.12
CA THR A 111 13.92 -5.31 -15.84
C THR A 111 12.73 -5.08 -14.89
N PHE A 112 11.98 -4.00 -15.12
CA PHE A 112 10.74 -3.71 -14.39
C PHE A 112 9.78 -2.90 -15.26
N LYS A 113 8.49 -3.16 -15.06
CA LYS A 113 7.41 -2.43 -15.72
C LYS A 113 6.20 -2.37 -14.80
N LYS A 114 5.65 -1.17 -14.57
CA LYS A 114 4.40 -0.98 -13.82
C LYS A 114 3.68 0.29 -14.26
N THR A 115 2.36 0.22 -14.37
CA THR A 115 1.51 1.39 -14.55
C THR A 115 0.86 1.79 -13.21
N PHE A 116 0.97 3.05 -12.85
CA PHE A 116 0.35 3.64 -11.66
C PHE A 116 -0.86 4.47 -12.09
N PRO A 117 -2.08 4.23 -11.61
CA PRO A 117 -3.28 4.95 -12.05
C PRO A 117 -3.37 6.37 -11.44
N LEU A 118 -2.37 7.21 -11.73
CA LEU A 118 -2.23 8.59 -11.26
C LEU A 118 -3.15 9.58 -11.98
N GLY A 119 -4.09 9.10 -12.80
CA GLY A 119 -5.30 9.86 -13.15
C GLY A 119 -6.23 10.00 -11.93
N LEU A 120 -6.08 9.11 -10.94
CA LEU A 120 -6.74 9.21 -9.65
C LEU A 120 -5.90 10.05 -8.68
N ILE A 121 -6.59 10.85 -7.87
CA ILE A 121 -5.98 11.77 -6.90
C ILE A 121 -5.36 11.03 -5.70
N TRP A 122 -5.83 9.83 -5.38
CA TRP A 122 -5.60 9.23 -4.07
C TRP A 122 -4.66 8.03 -4.12
N GLY A 123 -3.73 7.94 -3.16
CA GLY A 123 -2.93 6.75 -2.78
C GLY A 123 -1.88 6.25 -3.75
N HIS A 124 -2.08 6.34 -5.07
CA HIS A 124 -1.19 5.70 -6.04
C HIS A 124 0.18 6.37 -6.17
N TYR A 125 0.34 7.63 -5.74
CA TYR A 125 1.65 8.29 -5.72
C TYR A 125 2.58 7.67 -4.67
N LEU A 126 2.03 7.20 -3.54
CA LEU A 126 2.83 6.54 -2.50
C LEU A 126 3.36 5.19 -2.99
N ASP A 127 2.57 4.47 -3.80
CA ASP A 127 3.03 3.25 -4.47
C ASP A 127 4.13 3.55 -5.50
N LEU A 128 4.01 4.65 -6.28
CA LEU A 128 5.08 5.10 -7.16
C LEU A 128 6.38 5.37 -6.39
N GLU A 129 6.31 6.13 -5.29
CA GLU A 129 7.47 6.42 -4.44
C GLU A 129 8.07 5.16 -3.82
N TRP A 130 7.22 4.21 -3.38
CA TRP A 130 7.65 2.94 -2.82
C TRP A 130 8.51 2.16 -3.82
N HIS A 131 8.08 2.07 -5.09
CA HIS A 131 8.84 1.37 -6.13
C HIS A 131 10.12 2.14 -6.53
N ILE A 132 10.03 3.46 -6.72
CA ILE A 132 11.19 4.30 -7.11
C ILE A 132 12.31 4.25 -6.07
N SER A 133 11.96 4.17 -4.78
CA SER A 133 12.95 4.07 -3.70
C SER A 133 13.72 2.75 -3.66
N ARG A 134 13.22 1.71 -4.37
CA ARG A 134 13.78 0.35 -4.38
C ARG A 134 14.44 -0.05 -5.69
N LEU A 135 14.45 0.85 -6.68
CA LEU A 135 15.22 0.67 -7.91
C LEU A 135 16.71 0.73 -7.61
N GLN A 136 17.50 -0.05 -8.33
CA GLN A 136 18.94 0.02 -8.30
C GLN A 136 19.43 1.40 -8.80
N GLU A 137 20.51 1.89 -8.18
CA GLU A 137 21.23 3.03 -8.73
C GLU A 137 21.76 2.70 -10.13
N ARG A 138 21.93 3.72 -10.97
CA ARG A 138 22.37 3.63 -12.37
C ARG A 138 21.36 3.02 -13.34
N SER A 139 20.22 2.49 -12.90
CA SER A 139 19.19 2.00 -13.81
C SER A 139 18.59 3.13 -14.66
N ILE A 140 18.27 2.81 -15.91
CA ILE A 140 17.63 3.75 -16.83
C ILE A 140 16.13 3.68 -16.59
N VAL A 141 15.54 4.78 -16.15
CA VAL A 141 14.12 4.86 -15.82
C VAL A 141 13.40 5.73 -16.84
N VAL A 142 12.30 5.21 -17.36
CA VAL A 142 11.43 5.86 -18.33
C VAL A 142 10.05 6.02 -17.68
N LEU A 143 9.66 7.27 -17.43
CA LEU A 143 8.34 7.65 -16.94
C LEU A 143 7.53 8.29 -18.08
N GLN A 144 6.33 7.77 -18.33
CA GLN A 144 5.47 8.23 -19.41
C GLN A 144 4.03 8.36 -18.94
N VAL A 145 3.44 9.52 -19.14
CA VAL A 145 1.99 9.69 -18.90
C VAL A 145 1.22 8.93 -19.98
N CYS A 146 0.22 8.18 -19.57
CA CYS A 146 -0.64 7.36 -20.41
C CYS A 146 -2.05 7.93 -20.32
N VAL A 147 -2.51 8.66 -21.34
CA VAL A 147 -3.80 9.39 -21.33
C VAL A 147 -3.85 10.52 -20.31
N THR A 148 -3.94 10.21 -19.01
CA THR A 148 -3.90 11.16 -17.88
C THR A 148 -3.07 10.57 -16.75
N GLY A 149 -2.35 11.38 -15.98
CA GLY A 149 -1.46 10.83 -14.95
C GLY A 149 -0.74 11.85 -14.06
N THR A 150 -0.89 13.14 -14.30
CA THR A 150 -0.16 14.18 -13.56
C THR A 150 -0.91 14.70 -12.35
N VAL A 151 -2.25 14.62 -12.35
CA VAL A 151 -3.09 15.06 -11.21
C VAL A 151 -2.80 14.27 -9.94
N GLY A 152 -2.58 12.97 -10.07
CA GLY A 152 -2.30 12.06 -8.97
C GLY A 152 -0.86 12.08 -8.51
N LEU A 153 0.07 12.77 -9.18
CA LEU A 153 1.47 12.83 -8.77
C LEU A 153 1.63 13.40 -7.36
N ARG A 154 0.81 14.40 -7.00
CA ARG A 154 0.76 15.01 -5.65
C ARG A 154 2.15 15.19 -5.04
N ASP A 155 2.42 14.54 -3.91
CA ASP A 155 3.64 14.71 -3.14
C ASP A 155 4.83 14.00 -3.83
N ALA A 156 4.57 12.98 -4.65
CA ALA A 156 5.60 12.34 -5.47
C ALA A 156 6.23 13.32 -6.47
N ALA A 157 5.57 14.42 -6.84
CA ALA A 157 6.19 15.44 -7.68
C ALA A 157 7.47 16.02 -7.04
N ALA A 158 7.49 16.20 -5.71
CA ALA A 158 8.69 16.67 -5.01
C ALA A 158 9.79 15.60 -5.03
N THR A 159 9.43 14.33 -4.82
CA THR A 159 10.35 13.20 -4.92
C THR A 159 10.98 13.08 -6.31
N LEU A 160 10.18 13.22 -7.36
CA LEU A 160 10.65 13.17 -8.76
C LEU A 160 11.50 14.39 -9.12
N GLN A 161 11.18 15.57 -8.57
CA GLN A 161 12.03 16.77 -8.75
C GLN A 161 13.40 16.57 -8.11
N ASN A 162 13.46 16.00 -6.90
CA ASN A 162 14.72 15.68 -6.23
C ASN A 162 15.56 14.63 -7.00
N LEU A 163 14.91 13.82 -7.84
CA LEU A 163 15.57 12.88 -8.75
C LEU A 163 16.03 13.51 -10.08
N GLY A 164 15.75 14.81 -10.29
CA GLY A 164 16.27 15.58 -11.42
C GLY A 164 15.23 15.99 -12.47
N SER A 165 13.94 15.72 -12.26
CA SER A 165 12.90 16.25 -13.15
C SER A 165 12.76 17.76 -12.97
N VAL A 166 12.81 18.48 -14.09
CA VAL A 166 12.65 19.94 -14.12
C VAL A 166 11.17 20.32 -14.31
N MET A 167 10.38 19.46 -14.97
CA MET A 167 9.00 19.79 -15.34
C MET A 167 7.96 19.28 -14.35
N VAL A 168 8.23 18.21 -13.58
CA VAL A 168 7.21 17.47 -12.81
C VAL A 168 6.42 18.33 -11.82
N THR A 169 7.07 19.28 -11.14
CA THR A 169 6.41 20.19 -10.19
C THR A 169 5.59 21.27 -10.86
N HIS A 170 5.57 21.30 -12.19
CA HIS A 170 4.93 22.31 -13.03
C HIS A 170 3.92 21.73 -14.04
N LEU A 171 3.74 20.41 -14.07
CA LEU A 171 2.82 19.77 -15.01
C LEU A 171 1.36 20.05 -14.63
N PRO A 172 0.53 20.58 -15.54
CA PRO A 172 -0.92 20.63 -15.30
C PRO A 172 -1.52 19.22 -15.27
N PRO A 173 -2.73 19.03 -14.70
CA PRO A 173 -3.43 17.74 -14.62
C PRO A 173 -3.62 16.97 -15.94
N LYS A 174 -3.59 17.70 -17.07
CA LYS A 174 -3.83 17.17 -18.42
C LYS A 174 -2.56 17.06 -19.26
N ALA A 175 -1.38 17.23 -18.67
CA ALA A 175 -0.14 17.21 -19.43
C ALA A 175 0.18 15.80 -19.93
N HIS A 176 0.65 15.72 -21.17
CA HIS A 176 1.44 14.59 -21.64
C HIS A 176 2.90 14.83 -21.28
N TRP A 177 3.56 13.85 -20.67
CA TRP A 177 4.92 13.97 -20.17
C TRP A 177 5.69 12.69 -20.41
N VAL A 178 6.94 12.85 -20.86
CA VAL A 178 7.92 11.78 -20.97
C VAL A 178 9.19 12.24 -20.31
N TRP A 179 9.71 11.43 -19.39
CA TRP A 179 10.96 11.67 -18.70
C TRP A 179 11.80 10.40 -18.68
N ILE A 180 13.03 10.52 -19.13
CA ILE A 180 14.04 9.48 -19.15
C ILE A 180 15.22 9.97 -18.32
N PHE A 181 15.58 9.22 -17.29
CA PHE A 181 16.68 9.57 -16.39
C PHE A 181 17.46 8.34 -15.93
N ILE A 182 18.63 8.58 -15.39
CA ILE A 182 19.46 7.56 -14.73
C ILE A 182 19.26 7.72 -13.23
N LYS A 183 18.81 6.67 -12.54
CA LYS A 183 18.63 6.68 -11.07
C LYS A 183 19.97 6.98 -10.37
N GLY A 184 19.98 7.97 -9.48
CA GLY A 184 21.18 8.47 -8.80
C GLY A 184 22.11 9.32 -9.67
N GLY A 185 21.74 9.54 -10.93
CA GLY A 185 22.50 10.34 -11.89
C GLY A 185 21.71 11.56 -12.35
N ARG A 186 21.55 11.69 -13.66
CA ARG A 186 20.95 12.87 -14.30
C ARG A 186 19.77 12.54 -15.20
N THR A 187 18.96 13.56 -15.47
CA THR A 187 17.96 13.55 -16.55
C THR A 187 18.65 13.41 -17.90
N VAL A 188 18.21 12.45 -18.70
CA VAL A 188 18.71 12.20 -20.07
C VAL A 188 17.84 12.96 -21.06
N LEU A 189 16.53 12.79 -20.99
CA LEU A 189 15.55 13.50 -21.81
C LEU A 189 14.31 13.80 -20.99
N GLU A 190 13.78 15.01 -21.11
CA GLU A 190 12.49 15.38 -20.52
C GLU A 190 11.74 16.31 -21.47
N SER A 191 10.47 16.01 -21.69
CA SER A 191 9.56 16.91 -22.41
C SER A 191 8.13 16.70 -21.96
N ALA A 192 7.36 17.77 -22.03
CA ALA A 192 5.94 17.75 -21.76
C ALA A 192 5.18 18.61 -22.76
N ILE A 193 3.94 18.23 -23.01
CA ILE A 193 2.95 19.10 -23.63
C ILE A 193 1.80 19.30 -22.64
N ILE A 194 1.53 20.56 -22.36
CA ILE A 194 0.59 21.04 -21.34
C ILE A 194 -0.87 20.87 -21.79
N ASN A 195 -1.12 20.87 -23.10
CA ASN A 195 -2.45 20.68 -23.68
C ASN A 195 -2.69 19.20 -24.04
N SER A 196 -3.73 18.59 -23.48
CA SER A 196 -4.07 17.19 -23.70
C SER A 196 -4.27 16.82 -25.16
N GLU A 197 -4.68 17.73 -26.05
CA GLU A 197 -4.95 17.39 -27.46
C GLU A 197 -3.70 17.06 -28.28
N ASN A 198 -2.51 17.40 -27.77
CA ASN A 198 -1.26 17.27 -28.49
C ASN A 198 -0.39 16.17 -27.88
N SER A 199 0.24 15.40 -28.75
CA SER A 199 1.14 14.31 -28.38
C SER A 199 2.55 14.81 -28.16
N VAL A 200 3.20 14.40 -27.07
CA VAL A 200 4.62 14.68 -26.85
C VAL A 200 5.46 13.58 -27.48
N TYR A 201 6.51 13.99 -28.18
CA TYR A 201 7.52 13.11 -28.76
C TYR A 201 8.90 13.60 -28.34
N ILE A 202 9.73 12.67 -27.86
CA ILE A 202 11.13 12.93 -27.53
C ILE A 202 12.03 11.97 -28.29
N HIS A 203 13.17 12.49 -28.71
CA HIS A 203 14.21 11.72 -29.38
C HIS A 203 15.58 12.23 -28.93
N GLY A 204 16.46 11.33 -28.55
CA GLY A 204 17.85 11.65 -28.23
C GLY A 204 18.71 10.41 -28.17
N SER A 205 20.00 10.58 -27.91
CA SER A 205 20.95 9.47 -27.79
C SER A 205 21.60 9.47 -26.42
N MET A 206 22.03 8.29 -25.98
CA MET A 206 22.84 8.11 -24.78
C MET A 206 23.84 6.96 -24.99
N LEU A 207 24.81 6.85 -24.08
CA LEU A 207 25.73 5.71 -24.03
C LEU A 207 25.26 4.73 -22.97
N LEU A 208 25.10 3.46 -23.35
CA LEU A 208 24.90 2.38 -22.37
C LEU A 208 26.15 2.22 -21.50
N ALA A 209 25.94 1.81 -20.25
CA ALA A 209 27.04 1.52 -19.34
C ALA A 209 27.85 0.32 -19.87
N PRO A 210 29.19 0.38 -19.85
CA PRO A 210 30.03 -0.74 -20.25
C PRO A 210 29.80 -1.92 -19.32
N GLU A 211 29.78 -3.15 -19.85
CA GLU A 211 29.73 -4.34 -19.01
C GLU A 211 31.02 -4.43 -18.19
N MET A 212 30.87 -4.42 -16.86
CA MET A 212 31.98 -4.59 -15.94
C MET A 212 32.18 -6.08 -15.68
N GLN A 213 33.42 -6.55 -15.81
CA GLN A 213 33.78 -7.87 -15.28
C GLN A 213 33.72 -7.82 -13.76
N LYS A 214 32.77 -8.55 -13.17
CA LYS A 214 32.64 -8.69 -11.73
C LYS A 214 33.21 -10.01 -11.24
N THR A 215 33.99 -9.93 -10.18
CA THR A 215 34.39 -11.09 -9.38
C THR A 215 33.44 -11.25 -8.20
N PHE A 216 32.90 -12.45 -8.01
CA PHE A 216 31.98 -12.75 -6.91
C PHE A 216 32.68 -13.55 -5.82
N SER A 217 32.36 -13.26 -4.56
CA SER A 217 32.90 -13.99 -3.40
C SER A 217 32.42 -15.44 -3.33
N SER A 218 31.27 -15.75 -3.92
CA SER A 218 30.68 -17.09 -3.94
C SER A 218 29.79 -17.30 -5.17
N ASN A 219 29.41 -18.55 -5.44
CA ASN A 219 28.40 -18.85 -6.47
C ASN A 219 27.03 -18.24 -6.10
N LEU A 220 26.69 -18.22 -4.81
CA LEU A 220 25.44 -17.63 -4.32
C LEU A 220 25.36 -16.13 -4.63
N GLU A 221 26.44 -15.39 -4.44
CA GLU A 221 26.51 -13.96 -4.78
C GLU A 221 26.42 -13.71 -6.29
N ARG A 222 26.98 -14.62 -7.10
CA ARG A 222 26.85 -14.55 -8.56
C ARG A 222 25.40 -14.72 -8.99
N GLU A 223 24.71 -15.73 -8.46
CA GLU A 223 23.30 -15.97 -8.79
C GLU A 223 22.38 -14.85 -8.30
N ARG A 224 22.66 -14.27 -7.12
CA ARG A 224 22.00 -13.04 -6.64
C ARG A 224 22.16 -11.92 -7.67
N TRP A 225 23.40 -11.65 -8.08
CA TRP A 225 23.70 -10.60 -9.04
C TRP A 225 22.99 -10.84 -10.39
N GLU A 226 23.00 -12.07 -10.90
CA GLU A 226 22.31 -12.46 -12.13
C GLU A 226 20.80 -12.21 -12.06
N LEU A 227 20.14 -12.56 -10.93
CA LEU A 227 18.73 -12.21 -10.71
C LEU A 227 18.54 -10.70 -10.78
N CYS A 228 19.36 -9.92 -10.06
CA CYS A 228 19.30 -8.46 -10.08
C CYS A 228 19.56 -7.83 -11.46
N GLN A 229 20.22 -8.53 -12.39
CA GLN A 229 20.35 -8.04 -13.77
C GLN A 229 19.05 -8.12 -14.59
N THR A 230 18.09 -8.91 -14.13
CA THR A 230 16.82 -9.19 -14.82
C THR A 230 15.59 -8.78 -14.03
N GLN A 231 15.73 -8.61 -12.71
CA GLN A 231 14.67 -8.29 -11.78
C GLN A 231 15.05 -7.07 -10.96
N GLU A 232 14.28 -6.02 -11.15
CA GLU A 232 14.51 -4.72 -10.51
C GLU A 232 13.48 -4.49 -9.39
N GLY A 233 13.79 -3.56 -8.48
CA GLY A 233 12.89 -3.18 -7.38
C GLY A 233 12.99 -4.04 -6.13
N LEU A 234 14.06 -4.84 -5.97
CA LEU A 234 14.32 -5.68 -4.79
C LEU A 234 15.11 -4.95 -3.68
N GLY A 235 15.27 -3.62 -3.79
CA GLY A 235 15.85 -2.78 -2.74
C GLY A 235 17.24 -3.25 -2.29
N ALA A 236 17.38 -3.49 -0.97
CA ALA A 236 18.66 -3.87 -0.37
C ALA A 236 19.26 -5.18 -0.92
N PHE A 237 18.45 -6.10 -1.44
CA PHE A 237 18.93 -7.34 -2.05
C PHE A 237 19.81 -7.09 -3.28
N CYS A 238 19.49 -6.05 -4.05
CA CYS A 238 20.15 -5.75 -5.32
C CYS A 238 21.10 -4.55 -5.23
N ARG A 239 21.40 -4.06 -4.02
CA ARG A 239 22.47 -3.08 -3.83
C ARG A 239 23.81 -3.64 -4.31
N GLU A 240 24.59 -2.77 -4.93
CA GLU A 240 25.87 -3.12 -5.52
C GLU A 240 26.99 -3.15 -4.46
N ASP A 241 27.09 -2.08 -3.67
CA ASP A 241 28.20 -1.88 -2.73
C ASP A 241 27.99 -2.55 -1.36
N ASP A 242 26.74 -2.61 -0.91
CA ASP A 242 26.34 -3.18 0.39
C ASP A 242 25.02 -3.97 0.25
N PRO A 243 25.06 -5.17 -0.37
CA PRO A 243 23.88 -6.01 -0.52
C PRO A 243 23.44 -6.62 0.82
N ALA A 244 22.12 -6.72 1.00
CA ALA A 244 21.57 -7.51 2.09
C ALA A 244 22.01 -8.99 1.97
N PRO A 245 22.15 -9.72 3.11
CA PRO A 245 22.52 -11.12 3.07
C PRO A 245 21.55 -11.94 2.22
N VAL A 246 22.08 -12.79 1.33
CA VAL A 246 21.25 -13.63 0.45
C VAL A 246 20.39 -14.60 1.25
N ARG A 247 20.94 -15.18 2.32
CA ARG A 247 20.25 -16.11 3.24
C ARG A 247 20.20 -15.53 4.64
N PRO A 248 19.29 -14.58 4.90
CA PRO A 248 19.19 -13.93 6.20
C PRO A 248 18.74 -14.93 7.28
N GLN A 249 19.19 -14.71 8.51
CA GLN A 249 18.83 -15.51 9.67
C GLN A 249 17.99 -14.67 10.63
N SER A 250 17.02 -15.31 11.30
CA SER A 250 16.18 -14.64 12.28
C SER A 250 16.87 -14.61 13.64
N PRO A 251 16.82 -13.48 14.38
CA PRO A 251 17.26 -13.46 15.77
C PRO A 251 16.40 -14.39 16.65
N PRO A 252 16.96 -15.06 17.65
CA PRO A 252 16.20 -15.92 18.55
C PRO A 252 15.24 -15.11 19.44
N LEU A 253 14.13 -15.73 19.84
CA LEU A 253 13.19 -15.20 20.82
C LEU A 253 13.12 -16.16 22.03
N PRO A 254 13.50 -15.73 23.24
CA PRO A 254 13.39 -16.55 24.45
C PRO A 254 11.94 -16.89 24.79
N TYR A 255 11.72 -18.07 25.40
CA TYR A 255 10.40 -18.52 25.90
C TYR A 255 9.30 -18.51 24.83
N SER A 256 9.63 -19.05 23.65
CA SER A 256 8.75 -19.01 22.47
C SER A 256 8.46 -20.38 21.85
N ASP A 257 8.50 -21.45 22.65
CA ASP A 257 8.44 -22.85 22.19
C ASP A 257 7.13 -23.19 21.46
N ILE A 258 6.04 -22.45 21.75
CA ILE A 258 4.78 -22.61 21.00
C ILE A 258 4.99 -22.36 19.50
N LEU A 259 5.89 -21.44 19.11
CA LEU A 259 6.16 -21.11 17.72
C LEU A 259 6.82 -22.26 16.94
N ASP A 260 7.39 -23.26 17.62
CA ASP A 260 7.99 -24.44 16.98
C ASP A 260 6.93 -25.27 16.22
N ASN A 261 5.66 -25.14 16.60
CA ASN A 261 4.53 -25.87 16.02
C ASN A 261 3.51 -24.94 15.35
N ILE A 262 3.89 -23.70 14.98
CA ILE A 262 3.03 -22.76 14.28
C ILE A 262 3.60 -22.48 12.89
N PRO A 263 3.00 -23.00 11.81
CA PRO A 263 3.41 -22.66 10.45
C PRO A 263 3.12 -21.20 10.13
N VAL A 264 4.01 -20.61 9.33
CA VAL A 264 3.87 -19.27 8.76
C VAL A 264 3.71 -19.42 7.25
N LEU A 265 2.49 -19.22 6.78
CA LEU A 265 2.09 -19.40 5.38
C LEU A 265 1.93 -18.03 4.73
N VAL A 266 2.84 -17.70 3.82
CA VAL A 266 2.78 -16.43 3.08
C VAL A 266 2.13 -16.68 1.72
N THR A 267 1.00 -16.05 1.45
CA THR A 267 0.36 -16.07 0.13
C THR A 267 1.05 -15.04 -0.77
N GLY A 268 1.55 -15.48 -1.92
CA GLY A 268 2.21 -14.60 -2.87
C GLY A 268 2.05 -15.04 -4.32
N GLY A 269 2.53 -14.21 -5.23
CA GLY A 269 2.43 -14.45 -6.64
C GLY A 269 3.50 -13.74 -7.45
N ASN A 270 3.08 -13.01 -8.48
CA ASN A 270 3.98 -12.43 -9.45
C ASN A 270 4.39 -10.99 -9.11
N ARG A 271 4.45 -10.66 -7.83
CA ARG A 271 4.89 -9.35 -7.31
C ARG A 271 6.18 -9.51 -6.49
N PRO A 272 7.30 -9.93 -7.11
CA PRO A 272 8.53 -10.28 -6.38
C PRO A 272 9.08 -9.14 -5.52
N GLN A 273 8.82 -7.86 -5.87
CA GLN A 273 9.24 -6.72 -5.06
C GLN A 273 8.53 -6.69 -3.71
N TYR A 274 7.21 -6.88 -3.72
CA TYR A 274 6.42 -6.92 -2.49
C TYR A 274 6.79 -8.17 -1.68
N LEU A 275 6.83 -9.33 -2.33
CA LEU A 275 7.17 -10.58 -1.67
C LEU A 275 8.54 -10.52 -0.99
N TYR A 276 9.55 -9.95 -1.65
CA TYR A 276 10.87 -9.76 -1.04
C TYR A 276 10.79 -8.91 0.24
N GLU A 277 10.09 -7.79 0.21
CA GLU A 277 9.93 -6.91 1.38
C GLU A 277 9.25 -7.64 2.54
N THR A 278 8.16 -8.36 2.24
CA THR A 278 7.43 -9.16 3.23
C THR A 278 8.31 -10.23 3.85
N ILE A 279 9.01 -11.04 3.04
CA ILE A 279 9.87 -12.11 3.54
C ILE A 279 11.08 -11.55 4.30
N SER A 280 11.71 -10.48 3.81
CA SER A 280 12.87 -9.88 4.47
C SER A 280 12.52 -9.31 5.85
N THR A 281 11.37 -8.65 5.98
CA THR A 281 10.89 -8.13 7.27
C THR A 281 10.46 -9.26 8.21
N LEU A 282 9.83 -10.32 7.69
CA LEU A 282 9.51 -11.53 8.46
C LEU A 282 10.76 -12.21 9.03
N ILE A 283 11.80 -12.40 8.21
CA ILE A 283 13.05 -13.02 8.66
C ILE A 283 13.79 -12.11 9.65
N ALA A 284 13.74 -10.79 9.48
CA ALA A 284 14.36 -9.85 10.41
C ALA A 284 13.66 -9.81 11.79
N SER A 285 12.39 -10.20 11.86
CA SER A 285 11.63 -10.26 13.13
C SER A 285 12.17 -11.36 14.05
N SER A 286 12.25 -11.08 15.35
CA SER A 286 12.85 -12.03 16.32
C SER A 286 11.89 -13.18 16.63
N GLY A 287 12.32 -14.43 16.37
CA GLY A 287 11.57 -15.63 16.72
C GLY A 287 11.00 -16.44 15.56
N LEU A 288 11.25 -16.04 14.30
CA LEU A 288 10.82 -16.84 13.14
C LEU A 288 11.49 -18.23 13.16
N ARG A 289 10.68 -19.27 12.97
CA ARG A 289 11.16 -20.63 12.71
C ARG A 289 11.25 -20.86 11.20
N HIS A 290 12.46 -20.77 10.63
CA HIS A 290 12.69 -20.90 9.19
C HIS A 290 12.12 -22.19 8.59
N ASN A 291 12.19 -23.31 9.32
CA ASN A 291 11.60 -24.58 8.92
C ASN A 291 10.06 -24.60 8.93
N MET A 292 9.42 -23.62 9.56
CA MET A 292 7.97 -23.44 9.61
C MET A 292 7.47 -22.35 8.65
N LEU A 293 8.38 -21.62 7.99
CA LEU A 293 8.04 -20.66 6.94
C LEU A 293 7.82 -21.39 5.61
N GLU A 294 6.75 -21.02 4.91
CA GLU A 294 6.45 -21.48 3.56
C GLU A 294 5.70 -20.41 2.76
N VAL A 295 6.08 -20.21 1.50
CA VAL A 295 5.38 -19.34 0.56
C VAL A 295 4.47 -20.17 -0.34
N LEU A 296 3.19 -19.90 -0.29
CA LEU A 296 2.20 -20.50 -1.17
C LEU A 296 2.11 -19.64 -2.43
N LEU A 297 2.67 -20.06 -3.55
CA LEU A 297 2.73 -19.29 -4.78
C LEU A 297 1.53 -19.56 -5.68
N GLY A 298 0.76 -18.52 -5.99
CA GLY A 298 -0.24 -18.52 -7.05
C GLY A 298 0.37 -18.35 -8.45
N ASP A 299 -0.14 -17.37 -9.21
CA ASP A 299 0.54 -16.94 -10.44
C ASP A 299 1.95 -16.45 -10.10
N THR A 300 2.99 -17.01 -10.72
CA THR A 300 4.37 -16.69 -10.36
C THR A 300 5.27 -16.58 -11.59
N SER A 301 6.50 -16.10 -11.38
CA SER A 301 7.55 -16.04 -12.40
C SER A 301 8.79 -16.81 -11.96
N LEU A 302 9.65 -17.12 -12.93
CA LEU A 302 10.97 -17.69 -12.65
C LEU A 302 11.81 -16.79 -11.73
N SER A 303 11.67 -15.47 -11.86
CA SER A 303 12.34 -14.50 -10.97
C SER A 303 11.88 -14.65 -9.52
N THR A 304 10.56 -14.80 -9.29
CA THR A 304 10.00 -15.04 -7.96
C THR A 304 10.51 -16.35 -7.36
N ILE A 305 10.49 -17.44 -8.14
CA ILE A 305 11.01 -18.74 -7.68
C ILE A 305 12.49 -18.64 -7.34
N LYS A 306 13.30 -18.05 -8.23
CA LYS A 306 14.74 -17.89 -8.03
C LYS A 306 15.05 -17.06 -6.79
N LEU A 307 14.28 -16.01 -6.53
CA LEU A 307 14.38 -15.20 -5.32
C LEU A 307 14.22 -16.07 -4.05
N LEU A 308 13.17 -16.88 -3.98
CA LEU A 308 12.90 -17.73 -2.81
C LEU A 308 13.96 -18.83 -2.63
N GLU A 309 14.43 -19.43 -3.73
CA GLU A 309 15.55 -20.40 -3.71
C GLU A 309 16.84 -19.77 -3.15
N LEU A 310 17.17 -18.56 -3.60
CA LEU A 310 18.33 -17.82 -3.12
C LEU A 310 18.20 -17.54 -1.62
N MET A 311 17.03 -17.07 -1.18
CA MET A 311 16.70 -16.79 0.22
C MET A 311 16.54 -18.05 1.09
N ASN A 312 16.60 -19.24 0.50
CA ASN A 312 16.37 -20.52 1.18
C ASN A 312 15.00 -20.58 1.88
N VAL A 313 13.97 -20.07 1.20
CA VAL A 313 12.58 -20.09 1.68
C VAL A 313 11.80 -21.15 0.91
N ARG A 314 11.13 -22.05 1.63
CA ARG A 314 10.30 -23.10 1.03
C ARG A 314 9.09 -22.49 0.34
N TYR A 315 8.67 -23.07 -0.77
CA TYR A 315 7.48 -22.65 -1.47
C TYR A 315 6.70 -23.84 -2.05
N THR A 316 5.40 -23.65 -2.22
CA THR A 316 4.48 -24.58 -2.87
C THR A 316 3.69 -23.86 -3.95
N LEU A 317 3.57 -24.47 -5.13
CA LEU A 317 2.77 -23.93 -6.22
C LEU A 317 1.29 -24.30 -6.05
N ILE A 318 0.41 -23.30 -6.06
CA ILE A 318 -1.04 -23.46 -6.00
C ILE A 318 -1.64 -23.15 -7.38
N PRO A 319 -2.27 -24.12 -8.05
CA PRO A 319 -2.91 -23.88 -9.35
C PRO A 319 -4.11 -22.96 -9.18
N LEU A 320 -4.17 -21.90 -10.00
CA LEU A 320 -5.24 -20.92 -9.95
C LEU A 320 -6.16 -20.98 -11.17
N TYR A 321 -7.45 -20.78 -10.93
CA TYR A 321 -8.48 -20.69 -11.96
C TYR A 321 -9.33 -19.44 -11.75
N GLY A 322 -9.91 -18.90 -12.83
CA GLY A 322 -10.76 -17.72 -12.78
C GLY A 322 -10.01 -16.40 -12.98
N LYS A 323 -10.69 -15.28 -12.69
CA LYS A 323 -10.17 -13.91 -12.81
C LYS A 323 -10.70 -13.06 -11.65
N GLY A 324 -10.03 -11.95 -11.36
CA GLY A 324 -10.50 -11.02 -10.32
C GLY A 324 -10.66 -11.68 -8.95
N ASN A 325 -11.74 -11.35 -8.24
CA ASN A 325 -11.99 -11.88 -6.90
C ASN A 325 -12.35 -13.36 -6.90
N SER A 326 -12.98 -13.89 -7.95
CA SER A 326 -13.20 -15.34 -8.06
C SER A 326 -11.92 -16.18 -8.04
N LYS A 327 -10.82 -15.63 -8.57
CA LYS A 327 -9.49 -16.25 -8.53
C LYS A 327 -8.89 -16.16 -7.13
N LEU A 328 -8.94 -14.98 -6.52
CA LEU A 328 -8.43 -14.75 -5.17
C LEU A 328 -9.17 -15.61 -4.14
N PHE A 329 -10.49 -15.70 -4.25
CA PHE A 329 -11.34 -16.53 -3.41
C PHE A 329 -10.95 -18.02 -3.47
N GLN A 330 -10.69 -18.55 -4.67
CA GLN A 330 -10.19 -19.92 -4.82
C GLN A 330 -8.77 -20.09 -4.31
N TYR A 331 -7.93 -19.08 -4.48
CA TYR A 331 -6.55 -19.12 -4.01
C TYR A 331 -6.47 -19.24 -2.49
N TYR A 332 -7.21 -18.43 -1.73
CA TYR A 332 -7.24 -18.55 -0.26
C TYR A 332 -7.89 -19.85 0.21
N ARG A 333 -8.93 -20.35 -0.48
CA ARG A 333 -9.46 -21.69 -0.21
C ARG A 333 -8.37 -22.76 -0.33
N ALA A 334 -7.56 -22.70 -1.39
CA ALA A 334 -6.48 -23.66 -1.61
C ALA A 334 -5.33 -23.46 -0.61
N ALA A 335 -5.01 -22.23 -0.23
CA ALA A 335 -4.02 -21.94 0.81
C ALA A 335 -4.44 -22.51 2.18
N TYR A 336 -5.73 -22.37 2.53
CA TYR A 336 -6.30 -22.95 3.75
C TYR A 336 -6.34 -24.47 3.70
N GLN A 337 -6.68 -25.04 2.55
CA GLN A 337 -6.60 -26.49 2.34
C GLN A 337 -5.17 -27.00 2.53
N HIS A 338 -4.17 -26.31 1.97
CA HIS A 338 -2.76 -26.67 2.16
C HIS A 338 -2.36 -26.64 3.64
N GLY A 339 -2.78 -25.60 4.37
CA GLY A 339 -2.59 -25.53 5.82
C GLY A 339 -3.21 -26.73 6.56
N ALA A 340 -4.46 -27.06 6.24
CA ALA A 340 -5.17 -28.19 6.84
C ALA A 340 -4.52 -29.55 6.52
N ASP A 341 -4.06 -29.76 5.29
CA ASP A 341 -3.52 -31.05 4.84
C ASP A 341 -2.11 -31.32 5.40
N PHE A 342 -1.24 -30.31 5.39
CA PHE A 342 0.18 -30.49 5.73
C PHE A 342 0.53 -30.12 7.18
N TYR A 343 -0.30 -29.33 7.85
CA TYR A 343 -0.05 -28.85 9.21
C TYR A 343 -1.16 -29.20 10.20
N GLN A 344 -1.92 -30.28 9.95
CA GLN A 344 -3.04 -30.73 10.80
C GLN A 344 -2.73 -30.88 12.30
N SER A 345 -1.48 -31.18 12.66
CA SER A 345 -1.04 -31.33 14.06
C SER A 345 -0.74 -30.00 14.76
N SER A 346 -0.67 -28.90 14.00
CA SER A 346 -0.42 -27.56 14.53
C SER A 346 -1.70 -27.02 15.16
N PRO A 347 -1.67 -26.38 16.34
CA PRO A 347 -2.88 -25.86 16.96
C PRO A 347 -3.47 -24.67 16.19
N ALA A 348 -2.63 -23.92 15.47
CA ALA A 348 -3.01 -22.79 14.62
C ALA A 348 -1.97 -22.59 13.52
N ALA A 349 -2.32 -21.83 12.48
CA ALA A 349 -1.41 -21.35 11.43
C ALA A 349 -1.49 -19.84 11.30
N ILE A 350 -0.34 -19.20 11.04
CA ILE A 350 -0.25 -17.78 10.71
C ILE A 350 -0.29 -17.62 9.18
N PHE A 351 -1.13 -16.71 8.69
CA PHE A 351 -1.23 -16.32 7.29
C PHE A 351 -0.84 -14.86 7.11
N LEU A 352 -0.03 -14.57 6.08
CA LEU A 352 0.31 -13.23 5.63
C LEU A 352 0.21 -13.14 4.11
N ASP A 353 -0.06 -11.94 3.61
CA ASP A 353 -0.01 -11.64 2.17
C ASP A 353 1.38 -11.15 1.77
N GLU A 354 1.72 -11.23 0.49
CA GLU A 354 3.03 -10.83 -0.04
C GLU A 354 3.32 -9.33 0.04
N ASP A 355 2.38 -8.48 0.46
CA ASP A 355 2.50 -7.02 0.52
C ASP A 355 2.37 -6.43 1.93
N ILE A 356 2.87 -7.19 2.91
CA ILE A 356 2.79 -6.89 4.35
C ILE A 356 4.18 -6.70 4.96
N GLU A 357 4.41 -5.53 5.55
CA GLU A 357 5.60 -5.26 6.37
C GLU A 357 5.29 -5.65 7.81
N VAL A 358 6.18 -6.41 8.46
CA VAL A 358 6.02 -6.82 9.87
C VAL A 358 6.97 -6.07 10.82
N SER A 359 6.55 -5.89 12.06
CA SER A 359 7.39 -5.28 13.09
C SER A 359 8.47 -6.22 13.65
N PRO A 360 9.53 -5.68 14.29
CA PRO A 360 10.54 -6.48 14.98
C PRO A 360 10.00 -7.37 16.11
N ASP A 361 8.88 -7.00 16.74
CA ASP A 361 8.19 -7.77 17.79
C ASP A 361 7.04 -8.65 17.29
N PHE A 362 6.84 -8.80 15.97
CA PHE A 362 5.71 -9.56 15.42
C PHE A 362 5.55 -10.95 16.07
N PHE A 363 6.60 -11.77 16.08
CA PHE A 363 6.53 -13.10 16.69
C PHE A 363 6.42 -13.07 18.21
N SER A 364 6.94 -12.02 18.87
CA SER A 364 6.73 -11.80 20.31
C SER A 364 5.25 -11.56 20.64
N LEU A 365 4.54 -10.79 19.81
CA LEU A 365 3.09 -10.61 19.95
C LEU A 365 2.37 -11.95 19.69
N MET A 366 2.65 -12.59 18.55
CA MET A 366 1.96 -13.84 18.16
C MET A 366 2.15 -14.95 19.21
N ASN A 367 3.35 -15.06 19.79
CA ASN A 367 3.66 -15.97 20.90
C ASN A 367 2.75 -15.76 22.12
N GLN A 368 2.34 -14.52 22.39
CA GLN A 368 1.50 -14.17 23.54
C GLN A 368 -0.01 -14.30 23.26
N ILE A 369 -0.45 -14.08 22.01
CA ILE A 369 -1.89 -14.04 21.67
C ILE A 369 -2.45 -15.31 21.03
N ILE A 370 -1.61 -16.14 20.37
CA ILE A 370 -2.06 -17.45 19.85
C ILE A 370 -2.57 -18.37 20.97
N PRO A 371 -1.95 -18.45 22.16
CA PRO A 371 -2.51 -19.22 23.27
C PRO A 371 -3.95 -18.82 23.63
N LEU A 372 -4.29 -17.52 23.55
CA LEU A 372 -5.65 -17.04 23.80
C LEU A 372 -6.63 -17.58 22.75
N LEU A 373 -6.24 -17.54 21.47
CA LEU A 373 -7.03 -18.07 20.36
C LEU A 373 -7.28 -19.58 20.50
N VAL A 374 -6.28 -20.35 20.91
CA VAL A 374 -6.40 -21.81 21.05
C VAL A 374 -7.29 -22.19 22.24
N LEU A 375 -7.23 -21.43 23.33
CA LEU A 375 -7.93 -21.75 24.58
C LEU A 375 -9.35 -21.19 24.67
N ASP A 376 -9.65 -20.09 23.97
CA ASP A 376 -10.97 -19.45 24.02
C ASP A 376 -11.75 -19.71 22.72
N PRO A 377 -12.73 -20.63 22.70
CA PRO A 377 -13.52 -20.97 21.49
C PRO A 377 -14.42 -19.84 21.01
N THR A 378 -14.55 -18.76 21.78
CA THR A 378 -15.28 -17.56 21.38
C THR A 378 -14.41 -16.59 20.57
N LEU A 379 -13.11 -16.88 20.40
CA LEU A 379 -12.26 -16.24 19.41
C LEU A 379 -12.20 -17.10 18.14
N TYR A 380 -12.13 -16.46 16.97
CA TYR A 380 -11.87 -17.16 15.72
C TYR A 380 -10.52 -16.78 15.09
N CYS A 381 -9.98 -15.60 15.43
CA CYS A 381 -8.68 -15.17 14.94
C CYS A 381 -7.85 -14.41 15.99
N ALA A 382 -6.54 -14.41 15.77
CA ALA A 382 -5.59 -13.51 16.43
C ALA A 382 -4.81 -12.77 15.36
N THR A 383 -5.01 -11.46 15.23
CA THR A 383 -4.40 -10.66 14.16
C THR A 383 -3.38 -9.67 14.71
N ALA A 384 -2.28 -9.53 14.00
CA ALA A 384 -1.22 -8.58 14.30
C ALA A 384 -1.53 -7.19 13.74
N HIS A 385 -2.56 -7.07 12.89
CA HIS A 385 -3.05 -5.78 12.42
C HIS A 385 -3.96 -5.12 13.45
N ALA A 386 -3.75 -3.83 13.72
CA ALA A 386 -4.61 -3.12 14.65
C ALA A 386 -5.95 -2.72 13.99
N GLY A 387 -7.00 -3.49 14.26
CA GLY A 387 -8.36 -3.24 13.76
C GLY A 387 -8.92 -1.90 14.24
N GLY A 388 -9.62 -1.18 13.35
CA GLY A 388 -10.28 0.08 13.69
C GLY A 388 -9.33 1.26 13.98
N THR A 389 -8.09 1.23 13.49
CA THR A 389 -7.09 2.25 13.83
C THR A 389 -7.26 3.57 13.09
N SER A 390 -6.79 4.62 13.75
CA SER A 390 -6.55 5.95 13.18
C SER A 390 -5.15 6.40 13.58
N PRO A 391 -4.36 7.01 12.68
CA PRO A 391 -3.10 7.63 13.06
C PRO A 391 -3.27 8.79 14.05
N ASN A 392 -4.50 9.30 14.23
CA ASN A 392 -4.81 10.40 15.15
C ASN A 392 -5.26 9.94 16.54
N LEU A 393 -5.50 8.64 16.73
CA LEU A 393 -5.87 8.09 18.03
C LEU A 393 -4.63 7.60 18.76
N TYR A 394 -4.62 7.79 20.07
CA TYR A 394 -3.53 7.31 20.90
C TYR A 394 -3.68 5.81 21.16
N ALA A 395 -2.60 5.06 20.96
CA ALA A 395 -2.56 3.62 21.10
C ALA A 395 -1.34 3.20 21.94
N ARG A 396 -1.49 2.13 22.72
CA ARG A 396 -0.44 1.59 23.59
C ARG A 396 0.16 0.32 23.00
N LYS A 397 1.48 0.31 22.83
CA LYS A 397 2.21 -0.84 22.28
C LYS A 397 2.00 -2.13 23.08
N ASP A 398 1.81 -2.05 24.40
CA ASP A 398 1.71 -3.19 25.32
C ASP A 398 0.28 -3.69 25.56
N LYS A 399 -0.69 -3.26 24.74
CA LYS A 399 -2.11 -3.59 24.92
C LYS A 399 -2.73 -4.22 23.68
N ILE A 400 -3.65 -5.14 23.95
CA ILE A 400 -4.51 -5.81 22.96
C ILE A 400 -5.98 -5.58 23.30
N LYS A 401 -6.85 -5.73 22.30
CA LYS A 401 -8.29 -5.62 22.37
C LYS A 401 -8.94 -6.89 21.85
N ARG A 402 -10.20 -7.06 22.21
CA ARG A 402 -11.09 -8.09 21.70
C ARG A 402 -12.31 -7.39 21.09
N ALA A 403 -12.60 -7.68 19.84
CA ALA A 403 -13.77 -7.17 19.13
C ALA A 403 -14.04 -7.99 17.86
N ALA A 404 -15.24 -7.81 17.31
CA ALA A 404 -15.58 -8.20 15.95
C ALA A 404 -14.60 -7.53 14.97
N SER A 405 -14.00 -8.33 14.10
CA SER A 405 -13.00 -7.89 13.14
C SER A 405 -12.93 -8.93 12.04
N GLN A 406 -12.62 -8.53 10.81
CA GLN A 406 -12.08 -9.46 9.82
C GLN A 406 -10.67 -9.91 10.23
N VAL A 407 -10.12 -10.88 9.51
CA VAL A 407 -8.77 -11.40 9.77
C VAL A 407 -7.67 -10.36 9.53
N LEU A 408 -7.91 -9.42 8.61
CA LEU A 408 -6.95 -8.37 8.20
C LEU A 408 -5.63 -8.98 7.70
N TRP A 409 -4.52 -8.24 7.75
CA TRP A 409 -3.26 -8.65 7.12
C TRP A 409 -2.22 -9.12 8.14
N GLY A 410 -2.07 -10.44 8.30
CA GLY A 410 -1.16 -11.06 9.27
C GLY A 410 -1.88 -11.60 10.49
N TYR A 411 -2.46 -12.79 10.36
CA TYR A 411 -3.38 -13.36 11.34
C TYR A 411 -3.17 -14.85 11.55
N ALA A 412 -3.52 -15.33 12.74
CA ALA A 412 -3.58 -16.75 13.06
C ALA A 412 -5.03 -17.24 13.10
N LEU A 413 -5.25 -18.45 12.58
CA LEU A 413 -6.49 -19.22 12.67
C LEU A 413 -6.19 -20.60 13.26
N THR A 414 -7.11 -21.15 14.05
CA THR A 414 -7.01 -22.54 14.51
C THR A 414 -7.25 -23.51 13.34
N MET A 415 -6.63 -24.69 13.39
CA MET A 415 -6.89 -25.72 12.37
C MET A 415 -8.35 -26.18 12.38
N SER A 416 -9.03 -26.16 13.52
CA SER A 416 -10.46 -26.45 13.60
C SER A 416 -11.30 -25.43 12.83
N PHE A 417 -11.03 -24.12 13.00
CA PHE A 417 -11.72 -23.07 12.27
C PHE A 417 -11.48 -23.17 10.76
N ILE A 418 -10.24 -23.45 10.35
CA ILE A 418 -9.89 -23.64 8.94
C ILE A 418 -10.72 -24.78 8.33
N ASN A 419 -10.81 -25.93 9.01
CA ASN A 419 -11.63 -27.05 8.56
C ASN A 419 -13.12 -26.71 8.47
N ASP A 420 -13.67 -26.03 9.49
CA ASP A 420 -15.06 -25.55 9.46
C ASP A 420 -15.33 -24.61 8.28
N ALA A 421 -14.40 -23.68 8.01
CA ALA A 421 -14.47 -22.76 6.90
C ALA A 421 -14.45 -23.52 5.56
N LEU A 422 -13.55 -24.50 5.39
CA LEU A 422 -13.44 -25.29 4.17
C LEU A 422 -14.70 -26.12 3.87
N ILE A 423 -15.39 -26.63 4.89
CA ILE A 423 -16.67 -27.35 4.75
C ILE A 423 -17.76 -26.41 4.22
N LYS A 424 -17.82 -25.18 4.72
CA LYS A 424 -18.79 -24.17 4.29
C LYS A 424 -18.42 -23.49 2.98
N TRP A 425 -17.15 -23.53 2.59
CA TRP A 425 -16.63 -22.78 1.44
C TRP A 425 -17.32 -23.19 0.14
N PRO A 426 -17.96 -22.26 -0.59
CA PRO A 426 -18.63 -22.55 -1.84
C PRO A 426 -17.72 -23.27 -2.83
N THR A 427 -18.22 -24.36 -3.42
CA THR A 427 -17.50 -25.12 -4.45
C THR A 427 -17.60 -24.50 -5.84
N ASN A 428 -18.50 -23.52 -6.01
CA ASN A 428 -18.67 -22.79 -7.27
C ASN A 428 -17.45 -21.90 -7.55
N ARG A 429 -16.70 -22.24 -8.60
CA ARG A 429 -15.50 -21.51 -9.05
C ARG A 429 -15.78 -20.14 -9.68
N LYS A 430 -17.05 -19.72 -9.79
CA LYS A 430 -17.44 -18.38 -10.24
C LYS A 430 -17.86 -17.46 -9.11
N TYR A 431 -17.76 -17.91 -7.85
CA TYR A 431 -18.12 -17.11 -6.70
C TYR A 431 -17.14 -15.93 -6.58
N ASP A 432 -17.65 -14.70 -6.69
CA ASP A 432 -16.85 -13.48 -6.90
C ASP A 432 -17.05 -12.51 -5.73
N VAL A 433 -16.48 -12.85 -4.58
CA VAL A 433 -16.52 -12.04 -3.35
C VAL A 433 -15.13 -11.96 -2.72
N LEU A 434 -14.95 -11.02 -1.80
CA LEU A 434 -13.75 -10.97 -0.96
C LEU A 434 -13.78 -12.14 0.04
N TYR A 435 -12.68 -12.88 0.13
CA TYR A 435 -12.62 -14.12 0.91
C TYR A 435 -12.72 -13.88 2.42
N ASP A 436 -12.13 -12.78 2.88
CA ASP A 436 -12.10 -12.31 4.27
C ASP A 436 -13.48 -11.80 4.71
N LEU A 437 -14.16 -11.04 3.84
CA LEU A 437 -15.56 -10.67 4.05
C LEU A 437 -16.47 -11.91 4.08
N TRP A 438 -16.29 -12.85 3.15
CA TRP A 438 -17.08 -14.09 3.15
C TRP A 438 -16.88 -14.92 4.42
N LEU A 439 -15.63 -15.06 4.89
CA LEU A 439 -15.32 -15.73 6.16
C LEU A 439 -16.07 -15.05 7.32
N TYR A 440 -16.00 -13.72 7.37
CA TYR A 440 -16.66 -12.90 8.38
C TYR A 440 -18.17 -13.12 8.40
N ASP A 441 -18.83 -13.01 7.25
CA ASP A 441 -20.28 -13.06 7.15
C ASP A 441 -20.85 -14.49 7.29
N ASN A 442 -20.11 -15.53 6.87
CA ASN A 442 -20.67 -16.89 6.71
C ASN A 442 -20.12 -17.91 7.72
N VAL A 443 -18.95 -17.66 8.29
CA VAL A 443 -18.23 -18.64 9.12
C VAL A 443 -18.09 -18.16 10.55
N VAL A 444 -17.73 -16.89 10.79
CA VAL A 444 -17.36 -16.37 12.12
C VAL A 444 -18.47 -16.54 13.16
N GLY A 445 -19.72 -16.20 12.83
CA GLY A 445 -20.82 -16.20 13.81
C GLY A 445 -20.57 -15.19 14.92
N ASN A 446 -20.82 -15.54 16.18
CA ASN A 446 -20.63 -14.63 17.34
C ASN A 446 -19.20 -14.60 17.90
N ARG A 447 -18.21 -15.04 17.11
CA ARG A 447 -16.80 -15.08 17.53
C ARG A 447 -16.10 -13.77 17.19
N GLU A 448 -15.06 -13.47 17.96
CA GLU A 448 -14.31 -12.23 17.81
C GLU A 448 -12.84 -12.51 17.47
N CYS A 449 -12.09 -11.44 17.19
CA CYS A 449 -10.65 -11.51 17.11
C CYS A 449 -9.99 -10.81 18.29
N VAL A 450 -8.77 -11.22 18.58
CA VAL A 450 -7.84 -10.46 19.40
C VAL A 450 -6.84 -9.72 18.51
N TYR A 451 -6.59 -8.44 18.80
CA TYR A 451 -5.69 -7.59 18.01
C TYR A 451 -5.00 -6.52 18.87
N PRO A 452 -3.82 -6.01 18.48
CA PRO A 452 -3.11 -5.00 19.26
C PRO A 452 -3.69 -3.58 19.08
N GLU A 453 -3.46 -2.69 20.06
CA GLU A 453 -3.79 -1.26 19.87
C GLU A 453 -2.83 -0.59 18.85
N VAL A 454 -1.55 -0.99 18.82
CA VAL A 454 -0.57 -0.54 17.81
C VAL A 454 -0.25 -1.69 16.88
N SER A 455 -0.33 -1.47 15.57
CA SER A 455 -0.16 -2.52 14.58
C SER A 455 1.25 -3.12 14.58
N ARG A 456 1.32 -4.43 14.34
CA ARG A 456 2.56 -5.21 14.09
C ARG A 456 2.69 -5.59 12.63
N THR A 457 1.68 -5.26 11.82
CA THR A 457 1.69 -5.41 10.37
C THR A 457 1.19 -4.16 9.67
N LYS A 458 1.76 -3.89 8.50
CA LYS A 458 1.38 -2.76 7.65
C LYS A 458 1.21 -3.27 6.23
N HIS A 459 0.01 -3.06 5.67
CA HIS A 459 -0.25 -3.34 4.27
C HIS A 459 0.26 -2.17 3.41
N PHE A 460 1.26 -2.44 2.57
CA PHE A 460 1.87 -1.44 1.69
C PHE A 460 1.55 -1.64 0.21
N GLY A 461 0.91 -2.76 -0.14
CA GLY A 461 0.57 -3.09 -1.53
C GLY A 461 -0.52 -2.21 -2.12
N ALA A 462 -0.39 -1.89 -3.41
CA ALA A 462 -1.52 -1.46 -4.23
C ALA A 462 -1.96 -2.64 -5.11
N GLY A 463 -3.10 -3.24 -4.77
CA GLY A 463 -3.65 -4.43 -5.41
C GLY A 463 -5.04 -4.21 -6.01
N ILE A 464 -5.69 -5.33 -6.39
CA ILE A 464 -6.97 -5.33 -7.12
C ILE A 464 -8.14 -4.73 -6.33
N ASN A 465 -8.17 -4.93 -5.01
CA ASN A 465 -9.22 -4.44 -4.12
C ASN A 465 -8.81 -3.21 -3.31
N THR A 466 -7.64 -2.63 -3.62
CA THR A 466 -7.08 -1.51 -2.86
C THR A 466 -7.56 -0.19 -3.45
N LEU A 467 -8.54 0.45 -2.79
CA LEU A 467 -8.98 1.80 -3.16
C LEU A 467 -7.93 2.83 -2.71
N GLY A 468 -7.49 3.71 -3.63
CA GLY A 468 -6.41 4.66 -3.37
C GLY A 468 -6.62 5.56 -2.14
N TYR A 469 -7.85 6.01 -1.88
CA TYR A 469 -8.14 6.86 -0.70
C TYR A 469 -8.07 6.07 0.61
N VAL A 470 -8.47 4.79 0.58
CA VAL A 470 -8.36 3.90 1.75
C VAL A 470 -6.90 3.62 2.03
N LEU A 471 -6.13 3.30 0.98
CA LEU A 471 -4.70 3.07 1.07
C LEU A 471 -3.98 4.27 1.70
N GLU A 472 -4.24 5.48 1.21
CA GLU A 472 -3.63 6.71 1.70
C GLU A 472 -4.04 7.08 3.12
N ARG A 473 -5.33 6.91 3.47
CA ARG A 473 -5.84 7.35 4.77
C ARG A 473 -5.62 6.34 5.89
N PHE A 474 -5.81 5.06 5.60
CA PHE A 474 -5.93 4.02 6.64
C PHE A 474 -4.80 3.00 6.62
N PHE A 475 -4.20 2.67 5.48
CA PHE A 475 -3.25 1.55 5.42
C PHE A 475 -1.78 2.00 5.42
N LEU A 476 -1.41 2.95 4.56
CA LEU A 476 -0.03 3.45 4.47
C LEU A 476 0.43 4.27 5.69
N PRO A 477 -0.42 5.07 6.35
CA PRO A 477 -0.03 5.79 7.57
C PRO A 477 0.15 4.90 8.81
N VAL A 478 -0.21 3.61 8.74
CA VAL A 478 -0.06 2.69 9.87
C VAL A 478 1.38 2.69 10.35
N LYS A 479 1.56 2.94 11.64
CA LYS A 479 2.85 2.92 12.32
C LYS A 479 3.03 1.57 12.99
N LEU A 480 4.16 0.94 12.71
CA LEU A 480 4.58 -0.30 13.36
C LEU A 480 5.26 -0.03 14.69
N VAL A 481 5.15 -0.99 15.60
CA VAL A 481 6.06 -1.05 16.75
C VAL A 481 7.49 -1.26 16.26
N LYS A 482 8.45 -0.57 16.88
CA LYS A 482 9.88 -0.64 16.53
C LYS A 482 10.73 -1.41 17.55
N GLU A 483 10.14 -1.70 18.70
CA GLU A 483 10.80 -2.41 19.79
C GLU A 483 10.72 -3.91 19.57
N VAL A 484 11.60 -4.67 20.21
CA VAL A 484 11.59 -6.14 20.23
C VAL A 484 11.06 -6.61 21.58
N GLY A 485 10.30 -7.71 21.61
CA GLY A 485 9.97 -8.40 22.86
C GLY A 485 8.96 -7.69 23.76
N VAL A 486 8.09 -6.83 23.20
CA VAL A 486 7.08 -6.09 23.99
C VAL A 486 6.17 -7.07 24.74
N GLN A 487 6.09 -6.91 26.06
CA GLN A 487 5.23 -7.70 26.93
C GLN A 487 3.82 -7.13 26.97
N ILE A 488 2.82 -7.94 26.67
CA ILE A 488 1.41 -7.53 26.67
C ILE A 488 0.87 -7.57 28.09
N SER A 489 0.48 -6.40 28.61
CA SER A 489 0.18 -6.23 30.02
C SER A 489 -1.27 -6.57 30.40
N ASN A 490 -2.15 -6.82 29.43
CA ASN A 490 -3.60 -7.05 29.66
C ASN A 490 -4.16 -8.38 29.15
N LEU A 491 -3.31 -9.41 28.96
CA LEU A 491 -3.74 -10.74 28.51
C LEU A 491 -4.91 -11.32 29.33
N HIS A 492 -4.89 -11.12 30.65
CA HIS A 492 -5.89 -11.63 31.58
C HIS A 492 -7.31 -11.08 31.35
N HIS A 493 -7.47 -9.94 30.67
CA HIS A 493 -8.78 -9.37 30.37
C HIS A 493 -9.43 -9.97 29.12
N ILE A 494 -8.72 -10.71 28.27
CA ILE A 494 -9.18 -10.98 26.89
C ILE A 494 -10.17 -12.14 26.78
N GLN A 495 -10.11 -13.12 27.68
CA GLN A 495 -11.14 -14.17 27.71
C GLN A 495 -12.52 -13.54 27.87
N LEU A 496 -13.50 -13.99 27.09
CA LEU A 496 -14.80 -13.31 26.97
C LEU A 496 -15.45 -12.93 28.32
N PRO A 497 -15.50 -13.80 29.36
CA PRO A 497 -16.09 -13.43 30.65
C PRO A 497 -15.32 -12.34 31.40
N ASN A 498 -14.00 -12.28 31.23
CA ASN A 498 -13.15 -11.24 31.82
C ASN A 498 -13.30 -9.94 31.04
N TRP A 499 -13.38 -10.01 29.72
CA TRP A 499 -13.52 -8.86 28.84
C TRP A 499 -14.83 -8.14 29.10
N ARG A 500 -15.94 -8.88 29.18
CA ARG A 500 -17.27 -8.34 29.53
C ARG A 500 -17.26 -7.63 30.89
N ARG A 501 -16.67 -8.26 31.91
CA ARG A 501 -16.53 -7.65 33.25
C ARG A 501 -15.69 -6.38 33.22
N PHE A 502 -14.60 -6.37 32.48
CA PHE A 502 -13.76 -5.20 32.28
C PHE A 502 -14.57 -4.06 31.63
N ILE A 503 -15.25 -4.32 30.52
CA ILE A 503 -16.08 -3.33 29.83
C ILE A 503 -17.16 -2.77 30.76
N ILE A 504 -17.91 -3.62 31.46
CA ILE A 504 -18.94 -3.18 32.43
C ILE A 504 -18.33 -2.25 33.48
N SER A 505 -17.18 -2.63 34.07
CA SER A 505 -16.53 -1.81 35.10
C SER A 505 -16.10 -0.44 34.58
N GLU A 506 -15.74 -0.34 33.31
CA GLU A 506 -15.35 0.93 32.69
C GLU A 506 -16.58 1.78 32.33
N LEU A 507 -17.65 1.16 31.84
CA LEU A 507 -18.93 1.82 31.58
C LEU A 507 -19.57 2.39 32.86
N GLU A 508 -19.44 1.69 33.98
CA GLU A 508 -19.92 2.15 35.29
C GLU A 508 -19.17 3.39 35.78
N LYS A 509 -17.88 3.55 35.44
CA LYS A 509 -17.08 4.73 35.78
C LYS A 509 -17.23 5.85 34.75
N ALA A 510 -17.68 5.53 33.54
CA ALA A 510 -17.70 6.45 32.41
C ALA A 510 -18.63 7.65 32.65
N ILE A 511 -18.15 8.84 32.30
CA ILE A 511 -18.93 10.08 32.32
C ILE A 511 -19.61 10.26 30.96
N PRO A 512 -20.94 10.40 30.89
CA PRO A 512 -21.65 10.57 29.63
C PRO A 512 -21.36 11.94 29.02
N ILE A 513 -21.11 11.96 27.72
CA ILE A 513 -20.90 13.19 26.95
C ILE A 513 -21.90 13.28 25.80
N THR A 514 -22.26 14.52 25.44
CA THR A 514 -23.21 14.83 24.37
C THR A 514 -22.70 16.00 23.54
N GLY A 515 -23.21 16.14 22.32
CA GLY A 515 -22.85 17.20 21.38
C GLY A 515 -22.40 16.65 20.03
N ASN A 516 -21.89 17.54 19.17
CA ASN A 516 -21.43 17.19 17.84
C ASN A 516 -20.05 16.50 17.91
N PRO A 517 -19.92 15.23 17.48
CA PRO A 517 -18.64 14.51 17.50
C PRO A 517 -17.57 15.12 16.59
N CYS A 518 -17.96 15.97 15.65
CA CYS A 518 -17.07 16.62 14.68
C CYS A 518 -16.53 17.98 15.14
N ASP A 519 -16.99 18.48 16.29
CA ASP A 519 -16.47 19.73 16.84
C ASP A 519 -15.04 19.57 17.37
N THR A 520 -14.21 20.57 17.10
CA THR A 520 -12.81 20.59 17.53
C THR A 520 -12.70 20.39 19.04
N GLY A 521 -11.93 19.39 19.45
CA GLY A 521 -11.73 19.09 20.86
C GLY A 521 -12.85 18.28 21.53
N PHE A 522 -13.88 17.85 20.79
CA PHE A 522 -14.97 17.04 21.37
C PHE A 522 -14.45 15.81 22.12
N PHE A 523 -13.46 15.11 21.55
CA PHE A 523 -12.84 13.95 22.21
C PHE A 523 -11.55 14.31 22.97
N SER A 524 -10.77 15.30 22.55
CA SER A 524 -9.45 15.56 23.15
C SER A 524 -9.44 16.59 24.29
N ASN A 525 -10.41 17.51 24.33
CA ASN A 525 -10.47 18.60 25.32
C ASN A 525 -11.22 18.15 26.58
N ARG A 526 -10.65 17.17 27.28
CA ARG A 526 -11.18 16.61 28.54
C ARG A 526 -10.05 16.32 29.54
N PRO A 527 -10.34 16.39 30.86
CA PRO A 527 -9.42 15.90 31.87
C PRO A 527 -9.28 14.36 31.76
N ASN A 528 -8.29 13.81 32.48
CA ASN A 528 -8.11 12.36 32.51
C ASN A 528 -9.34 11.67 33.09
N GLY A 529 -9.79 10.61 32.44
CA GLY A 529 -10.99 9.88 32.83
C GLY A 529 -11.54 9.01 31.72
N THR A 530 -12.58 8.26 32.08
CA THR A 530 -13.34 7.41 31.16
C THR A 530 -14.63 8.12 30.80
N TYR A 531 -14.96 8.14 29.50
CA TYR A 531 -16.11 8.83 28.95
C TYR A 531 -16.91 7.88 28.07
N ILE A 532 -18.21 8.13 27.98
CA ILE A 532 -19.12 7.39 27.09
C ILE A 532 -19.90 8.34 26.20
N PHE A 533 -19.94 8.00 24.91
CA PHE A 533 -20.77 8.66 23.91
C PHE A 533 -21.78 7.64 23.37
N TYR A 534 -23.06 7.94 23.57
CA TYR A 534 -24.16 7.12 23.07
C TYR A 534 -24.57 7.61 21.68
N TYR A 535 -24.77 6.70 20.74
CA TYR A 535 -25.29 7.02 19.41
C TYR A 535 -26.45 6.08 19.07
N SER A 536 -27.40 6.57 18.26
CA SER A 536 -28.52 5.74 17.80
C SER A 536 -28.00 4.70 16.82
N LEU A 537 -28.29 3.43 17.11
CA LEU A 537 -27.99 2.29 16.27
C LEU A 537 -29.25 1.45 16.17
N GLU A 538 -29.65 1.12 14.96
CA GLU A 538 -30.85 0.35 14.64
C GLU A 538 -30.48 -0.78 13.68
N LEU A 539 -31.41 -1.72 13.52
CA LEU A 539 -31.35 -2.76 12.48
C LEU A 539 -32.34 -2.39 11.37
N ASP A 540 -31.99 -2.69 10.14
CA ASP A 540 -32.92 -2.63 9.01
C ASP A 540 -33.79 -3.90 8.92
N ASP A 541 -34.63 -3.97 7.89
CA ASP A 541 -35.58 -5.08 7.67
C ASP A 541 -34.88 -6.43 7.40
N ASP A 542 -33.59 -6.42 7.06
CA ASP A 542 -32.76 -7.61 6.79
C ASP A 542 -31.88 -7.97 8.01
N ASP A 543 -32.17 -7.44 9.20
CA ASP A 543 -31.40 -7.57 10.44
C ASP A 543 -29.95 -7.06 10.33
N MET A 544 -29.69 -6.12 9.43
CA MET A 544 -28.37 -5.50 9.24
C MET A 544 -28.27 -4.17 10.00
N TYR A 545 -27.08 -3.86 10.52
CA TYR A 545 -26.85 -2.62 11.26
C TYR A 545 -26.94 -1.38 10.36
N ILE A 546 -27.75 -0.41 10.76
CA ILE A 546 -27.76 0.94 10.16
C ILE A 546 -26.61 1.74 10.75
N ILE A 547 -25.43 1.62 10.14
CA ILE A 547 -24.17 2.17 10.69
C ILE A 547 -23.93 3.65 10.41
N ASP A 548 -24.86 4.39 9.80
CA ASP A 548 -24.65 5.78 9.36
C ASP A 548 -24.11 6.71 10.46
N ASN A 549 -24.64 6.57 11.68
CA ASN A 549 -24.18 7.35 12.84
C ASN A 549 -22.76 6.96 13.25
N TYR A 550 -22.44 5.66 13.30
CA TYR A 550 -21.10 5.17 13.60
C TYR A 550 -20.09 5.62 12.54
N PHE A 551 -20.46 5.49 11.26
CA PHE A 551 -19.69 5.96 10.12
C PHE A 551 -19.38 7.46 10.24
N ARG A 552 -20.38 8.30 10.55
CA ARG A 552 -20.18 9.74 10.68
C ARG A 552 -19.23 10.09 11.84
N ILE A 553 -19.36 9.41 12.98
CA ILE A 553 -18.44 9.57 14.12
C ILE A 553 -17.01 9.17 13.70
N GLY A 554 -16.87 8.06 12.99
CA GLY A 554 -15.59 7.58 12.46
C GLY A 554 -14.93 8.52 11.48
N GLU A 555 -15.71 9.14 10.59
CA GLU A 555 -15.19 10.15 9.67
C GLU A 555 -14.64 11.37 10.42
N CYS A 556 -15.33 11.81 11.46
CA CYS A 556 -14.91 12.95 12.27
C CYS A 556 -13.68 12.68 13.14
N LEU A 557 -13.54 11.45 13.64
CA LEU A 557 -12.36 10.99 14.39
C LEU A 557 -11.25 10.39 13.51
N GLN A 558 -11.54 10.22 12.23
CA GLN A 558 -10.68 9.60 11.23
C GLN A 558 -10.23 8.17 11.58
N PHE A 559 -11.11 7.34 12.15
CA PHE A 559 -10.87 5.90 12.31
C PHE A 559 -11.76 5.09 11.35
N TRP A 560 -11.43 3.82 11.15
CA TRP A 560 -12.21 2.93 10.29
C TRP A 560 -13.59 2.61 10.89
N ALA A 561 -14.65 3.15 10.29
CA ALA A 561 -16.05 2.96 10.72
C ALA A 561 -16.99 2.62 9.55
N GLN A 562 -16.47 1.98 8.51
CA GLN A 562 -17.26 1.58 7.33
C GLN A 562 -18.06 0.29 7.54
N ASN A 563 -17.81 -0.40 8.66
CA ASN A 563 -18.49 -1.60 9.11
C ASN A 563 -18.35 -1.70 10.63
N ASP A 564 -18.83 -2.81 11.19
CA ASP A 564 -18.84 -3.16 12.62
C ASP A 564 -17.46 -3.59 13.16
N GLN A 565 -16.39 -3.49 12.37
CA GLN A 565 -15.05 -3.83 12.85
C GLN A 565 -14.64 -2.92 14.03
N GLY A 566 -14.12 -3.55 15.09
CA GLY A 566 -13.76 -2.90 16.34
C GLY A 566 -14.88 -2.87 17.38
N TRP A 567 -16.05 -3.47 17.11
CA TRP A 567 -17.15 -3.59 18.07
C TRP A 567 -17.03 -4.80 18.98
N HIS A 568 -17.24 -4.60 20.28
CA HIS A 568 -17.60 -5.65 21.20
C HIS A 568 -19.05 -5.43 21.66
N ASP A 569 -20.00 -6.21 21.14
CA ASP A 569 -21.45 -6.01 21.33
C ASP A 569 -21.88 -4.53 21.08
N ALA A 570 -21.54 -3.99 19.90
CA ALA A 570 -21.78 -2.59 19.50
C ALA A 570 -21.16 -1.53 20.43
N VAL A 571 -20.06 -1.88 21.11
CA VAL A 571 -19.22 -0.94 21.87
C VAL A 571 -17.82 -0.87 21.28
N SER A 572 -17.39 0.34 20.87
CA SER A 572 -16.01 0.61 20.45
C SER A 572 -15.23 1.30 21.55
N VAL A 573 -13.98 0.87 21.76
CA VAL A 573 -13.06 1.51 22.72
C VAL A 573 -12.02 2.31 21.97
N LEU A 574 -12.01 3.63 22.16
CA LEU A 574 -11.09 4.57 21.53
C LEU A 574 -10.33 5.36 22.61
N ARG A 575 -9.19 5.93 22.24
CA ARG A 575 -8.41 6.78 23.13
C ARG A 575 -7.90 7.98 22.36
N ALA A 576 -8.41 9.16 22.72
CA ALA A 576 -8.09 10.39 21.99
C ALA A 576 -6.67 10.89 22.35
N LYS A 577 -6.28 10.73 23.61
CA LYS A 577 -4.96 11.12 24.14
C LYS A 577 -4.63 10.26 25.38
N PRO A 578 -3.38 10.28 25.87
CA PRO A 578 -3.03 9.60 27.13
C PRO A 578 -3.99 10.01 28.26
N GLY A 579 -4.54 9.02 28.96
CA GLY A 579 -5.42 9.23 30.12
C GLY A 579 -6.89 9.55 29.80
N VAL A 580 -7.31 9.61 28.54
CA VAL A 580 -8.71 9.88 28.15
C VAL A 580 -9.26 8.75 27.29
N ASP A 581 -10.12 7.93 27.89
CA ASP A 581 -10.70 6.73 27.30
C ASP A 581 -12.14 6.99 26.89
N PHE A 582 -12.50 6.61 25.66
CA PHE A 582 -13.86 6.74 25.13
C PHE A 582 -14.47 5.39 24.81
N TYR A 583 -15.72 5.25 25.23
CA TYR A 583 -16.61 4.16 24.85
C TYR A 583 -17.67 4.75 23.94
N LEU A 584 -17.71 4.28 22.69
CA LEU A 584 -18.83 4.56 21.79
C LEU A 584 -19.81 3.41 21.93
N MET A 585 -21.06 3.69 22.32
CA MET A 585 -22.09 2.65 22.50
C MET A 585 -23.28 2.90 21.58
N GLY A 586 -23.54 1.96 20.69
CA GLY A 586 -24.74 1.95 19.84
C GLY A 586 -25.95 1.47 20.63
N VAL A 587 -26.95 2.33 20.80
CA VAL A 587 -28.17 2.02 21.56
C VAL A 587 -29.41 2.08 20.65
N PRO A 588 -30.44 1.23 20.88
CA PRO A 588 -30.56 0.25 21.97
C PRO A 588 -29.88 -1.10 21.69
N ILE A 589 -29.26 -1.27 20.53
CA ILE A 589 -28.77 -2.57 20.02
C ILE A 589 -27.67 -3.20 20.89
N SER A 590 -26.79 -2.40 21.51
CA SER A 590 -25.76 -2.94 22.38
C SER A 590 -26.35 -3.72 23.56
N SER A 591 -25.79 -4.89 23.83
CA SER A 591 -26.14 -5.68 25.02
C SER A 591 -25.83 -4.92 26.33
N TYR A 592 -24.97 -3.91 26.26
CA TYR A 592 -24.58 -3.06 27.37
C TYR A 592 -25.52 -1.88 27.62
N THR A 593 -26.58 -1.70 26.81
CA THR A 593 -27.59 -0.63 27.00
C THR A 593 -28.18 -0.63 28.40
N ARG A 594 -28.29 -1.80 29.06
CA ARG A 594 -28.74 -1.93 30.45
C ARG A 594 -27.84 -1.23 31.49
N TYR A 595 -26.61 -0.89 31.14
CA TYR A 595 -25.67 -0.14 31.98
C TYR A 595 -25.57 1.34 31.58
N ALA A 596 -26.40 1.79 30.64
CA ALA A 596 -26.41 3.18 30.21
C ALA A 596 -26.81 4.12 31.36
N LYS A 597 -26.21 5.31 31.39
CA LYS A 597 -26.44 6.28 32.47
C LYS A 597 -27.87 6.83 32.43
N PRO A 598 -28.56 6.98 33.57
CA PRO A 598 -29.93 7.54 33.58
C PRO A 598 -30.01 8.87 32.83
N GLY A 599 -31.01 9.01 31.95
CA GLY A 599 -31.21 10.22 31.16
C GLY A 599 -30.25 10.39 29.97
N TYR A 600 -29.53 9.35 29.55
CA TYR A 600 -28.73 9.39 28.33
C TYR A 600 -29.59 9.78 27.12
N LYS A 601 -29.00 10.57 26.21
CA LYS A 601 -29.60 10.92 24.92
C LYS A 601 -28.66 10.44 23.83
N PRO A 602 -29.03 9.42 23.03
CA PRO A 602 -28.21 8.99 21.92
C PRO A 602 -28.10 10.12 20.91
N TRP A 603 -26.90 10.31 20.38
CA TRP A 603 -26.68 11.17 19.24
C TRP A 603 -27.17 10.48 17.97
N ASP A 604 -27.97 11.20 17.19
CA ASP A 604 -28.49 10.74 15.90
C ASP A 604 -28.43 11.89 14.91
N GLN A 605 -27.66 11.72 13.83
CA GLN A 605 -27.49 12.77 12.83
C GLN A 605 -28.81 13.11 12.13
N HIS A 606 -29.76 12.18 12.04
CA HIS A 606 -31.04 12.39 11.37
C HIS A 606 -32.02 13.21 12.20
N GLN A 607 -31.80 13.32 13.51
CA GLN A 607 -32.61 14.11 14.43
C GLN A 607 -32.09 15.54 14.65
N LEU A 608 -30.92 15.87 14.09
CA LEU A 608 -30.35 17.21 14.15
C LEU A 608 -31.13 18.20 13.25
N SER A 609 -31.04 19.49 13.56
CA SER A 609 -31.55 20.53 12.64
C SER A 609 -30.82 20.49 11.29
N TYR A 610 -31.45 21.01 10.23
CA TYR A 610 -30.83 21.03 8.90
C TYR A 610 -29.44 21.70 8.90
N GLU A 611 -29.29 22.81 9.64
CA GLU A 611 -28.02 23.54 9.77
C GLU A 611 -26.94 22.69 10.44
N GLU A 612 -27.29 21.99 11.52
CA GLU A 612 -26.38 21.08 12.22
C GLU A 612 -25.99 19.87 11.36
N GLN A 613 -26.94 19.30 10.61
CA GLN A 613 -26.67 18.22 9.65
C GLN A 613 -25.66 18.67 8.59
N GLN A 614 -25.83 19.87 8.03
CA GLN A 614 -24.87 20.41 7.06
C GLN A 614 -23.50 20.65 7.70
N LYS A 615 -23.46 21.19 8.92
CA LYS A 615 -22.22 21.39 9.67
C LYS A 615 -21.46 20.07 9.88
N VAL A 616 -22.14 19.04 10.39
CA VAL A 616 -21.59 17.68 10.60
C VAL A 616 -21.09 17.10 9.28
N LYS A 617 -21.88 17.20 8.21
CA LYS A 617 -21.49 16.71 6.88
C LYS A 617 -20.20 17.37 6.39
N VAL A 618 -20.13 18.69 6.40
CA VAL A 618 -18.93 19.44 5.96
C VAL A 618 -17.71 19.11 6.80
N GLN A 619 -17.85 19.09 8.14
CA GLN A 619 -16.74 18.78 9.05
C GLN A 619 -16.25 17.34 8.87
N SER A 620 -17.15 16.37 8.75
CA SER A 620 -16.79 14.96 8.54
C SER A 620 -16.02 14.74 7.23
N MET A 621 -16.25 15.58 6.22
CA MET A 621 -15.59 15.50 4.92
C MET A 621 -14.34 16.39 4.81
N ALA A 622 -13.95 17.10 5.88
CA ALA A 622 -12.88 18.10 5.84
C ALA A 622 -11.54 17.52 5.36
N TYR A 623 -11.20 16.28 5.75
CA TYR A 623 -10.00 15.58 5.26
C TYR A 623 -9.94 15.56 3.73
N PHE A 624 -11.04 15.13 3.09
CA PHE A 624 -11.11 15.01 1.64
C PHE A 624 -11.19 16.36 0.95
N SER A 625 -12.04 17.27 1.45
CA SER A 625 -12.23 18.58 0.84
C SER A 625 -10.95 19.44 0.90
N ASN A 626 -10.17 19.37 1.98
CA ASN A 626 -8.93 20.15 2.09
C ASN A 626 -7.90 19.73 1.04
N ILE A 627 -7.71 18.42 0.87
CA ILE A 627 -6.78 17.87 -0.14
C ILE A 627 -7.29 18.19 -1.55
N TYR A 628 -8.57 17.95 -1.82
CA TYR A 628 -9.14 18.25 -3.14
C TYR A 628 -9.02 19.74 -3.49
N ASN A 629 -9.37 20.64 -2.58
CA ASN A 629 -9.26 22.08 -2.78
C ASN A 629 -7.82 22.51 -3.06
N SER A 630 -6.83 21.93 -2.37
CA SER A 630 -5.42 22.23 -2.63
C SER A 630 -5.00 21.89 -4.06
N ILE A 631 -5.56 20.82 -4.63
CA ILE A 631 -5.29 20.36 -6.00
C ILE A 631 -6.01 21.25 -7.03
N ILE A 632 -7.28 21.59 -6.79
CA ILE A 632 -8.05 22.47 -7.69
C ILE A 632 -7.47 23.90 -7.74
N VAL A 633 -7.00 24.42 -6.61
CA VAL A 633 -6.30 25.72 -6.59
C VAL A 633 -5.07 25.70 -7.49
N LYS A 634 -4.32 24.59 -7.50
CA LYS A 634 -3.18 24.40 -8.40
C LYS A 634 -3.61 24.32 -9.87
N GLU A 635 -4.72 23.64 -10.17
CA GLU A 635 -5.26 23.53 -11.54
C GLU A 635 -5.75 24.89 -12.09
N ASN A 636 -6.39 25.70 -11.26
CA ASN A 636 -6.99 26.97 -11.66
C ASN A 636 -6.03 28.17 -11.59
N ASN A 637 -4.77 27.97 -11.15
CA ASN A 637 -3.80 29.04 -11.08
C ASN A 637 -3.25 29.37 -12.49
N PRO A 638 -3.63 30.51 -13.11
CA PRO A 638 -3.19 30.86 -14.45
C PRO A 638 -1.72 31.33 -14.50
N THR A 639 -1.17 31.76 -13.36
CA THR A 639 0.22 32.25 -13.25
C THR A 639 1.25 31.13 -13.12
N TYR A 640 0.82 29.93 -12.72
CA TYR A 640 1.66 28.75 -12.57
C TYR A 640 2.43 28.38 -13.85
N ILE A 641 1.83 28.62 -15.01
CA ILE A 641 2.47 28.43 -16.33
C ILE A 641 3.40 29.59 -16.70
N TYR A 642 3.02 30.83 -16.36
CA TYR A 642 3.85 32.01 -16.65
C TYR A 642 5.16 32.00 -15.87
N ASP A 643 5.16 31.50 -14.63
CA ASP A 643 6.35 31.48 -13.78
C ASP A 643 7.41 30.47 -14.25
N LEU A 644 7.01 29.38 -14.92
CA LEU A 644 7.91 28.37 -15.50
C LEU A 644 8.87 28.98 -16.54
N PHE A 645 8.37 29.90 -17.36
CA PHE A 645 9.11 30.51 -18.46
C PHE A 645 9.73 31.86 -18.10
N ARG A 646 9.42 32.43 -16.93
CA ARG A 646 9.98 33.71 -16.48
C ARG A 646 11.25 33.55 -15.66
N ASN A 647 11.33 32.52 -14.81
CA ASN A 647 12.49 32.25 -13.95
C ASN A 647 13.65 31.52 -14.64
N THR A 648 13.52 31.20 -15.94
CA THR A 648 14.61 30.66 -16.77
C THR A 648 15.43 31.74 -17.48
N THR A 649 15.25 33.02 -17.13
CA THR A 649 16.10 34.10 -17.63
C THR A 649 17.43 34.19 -16.85
N HIS A 650 18.44 33.50 -17.39
CA HIS A 650 19.86 33.85 -17.41
C HIS A 650 20.74 33.90 -16.15
N THR A 651 20.27 33.61 -14.93
CA THR A 651 21.17 33.67 -13.75
C THR A 651 21.31 32.41 -12.89
N ASP A 652 20.41 31.42 -13.01
CA ASP A 652 20.44 30.25 -12.10
C ASP A 652 20.96 28.94 -12.74
N TYR A 653 21.24 28.94 -14.05
CA TYR A 653 21.76 27.75 -14.76
C TYR A 653 23.23 27.47 -14.43
N ASN A 654 24.03 28.50 -14.12
CA ASN A 654 25.46 28.36 -13.82
C ASN A 654 25.77 28.03 -12.34
N LYS A 655 24.78 28.05 -11.45
CA LYS A 655 24.97 27.74 -10.02
C LYS A 655 24.52 26.34 -9.60
N ARG A 656 23.83 25.60 -10.48
CA ARG A 656 23.34 24.23 -10.19
C ARG A 656 24.12 23.13 -10.89
N LEU A 657 25.21 23.49 -11.58
CA LEU A 657 26.17 22.58 -12.22
C LEU A 657 27.55 22.59 -11.54
N SER A 658 27.65 23.11 -10.31
CA SER A 658 28.88 23.01 -9.48
C SER A 658 28.77 21.88 -8.47
#